data_AF-A0A6H9YU17-F1
#
_entry.id   AF-A0A6H9YU17-F1
#
_cell.length_a   1.000
_cell.length_b   1.000
_cell.length_c   1.000
_cell.angle_alpha   90.00
_cell.angle_beta   90.00
_cell.angle_gamma   90.00
#
_symmetry.space_group_name_H-M   'P 1'
#
loop_
_entity.id
_entity.type
_entity.pdbx_description
1 polymer ?
#
loop_
_entity_poly.entity_id
_entity_poly.type
_entity_poly.pdbx_seq_one_letter_code
_entity_poly.pdbx_strand_id
1 'polypeptide(L)'
;MAQQESVCPLLDNVHRIVADRACTVLSLDIFDTVLWRRVPRPTDVFGLLGARLREAGLCPSWVSDATFRRMRIAAEGRARRSRDTLGTEVSLFDIWRAMPSEVFGGALLEQLVEAEVQAEREFTVVDLDIAEVVNAARKQDIQIILVSDTYFTEDHLSYLLDRPELGAMQDARIFRSNQHGTDKASGLWDIVLRDLGCSPQQVVHIGDNEVADDEVPSELGVRTVLYRRLDDDYETVLKREREPVEPAGDYAPDLDERHGDFGLTSLRAKTIHSGSAHATSALEVAWRFGSGVLGPVMTGFAEWVVTKAHEAGTRKLWCPMREGELLAELLNNAARARGLDVEAKPVWLSRFVTSLAGLDSLDTDAVHAFVRSGYQLTVRQTLTVLDLKAGEVPGLAAELDTVIDNGEIADKVTRALTETPHLRNRLTVTVTAARERLIRSLRDAGALEGPDLTLVDLGWGGTIQLQLARALKIAKIDLAPAGLYLATDGRSERVYLAGLRAEGYLAQAGHPARLAATVTRSPEIVEQSINALCGSLIGFTEDGGPILGATVDSPSQDAERRTVQDGILAFQANWNRYVENAEGTWPDLVRRRAARERLSRILISALESPTSEEAAVFGNWLHEDNFGSTMVTTLLPEDLKQAIPYLSLNDLDDLHMRDSFWPALIAASDSGLGALARAVAHGQIDKDAFEPSGEAFETRLRYRTADDRWHKTIRQRVRINHNGLSFARLRFEHHDTVDISLAIPGRPAIVRVDWIEAKVIAGGRRQERVLRWDKPEDFIGLHYAECRYLGGNLMEFDSPHAAVWLPVARRAGAPVVSSGQISIAFAVLPQTMTGMAPHLPVDARSRRVARAVLLSDRLRDQYRSAGVKGVAATASQMARRKLGGGAP
;
A
#
# COMPACT_ATOMS: atom_id res chain seq x y z
N MET A 1 -16.34 -10.63 -38.90
CA MET A 1 -17.09 -9.85 -37.91
C MET A 1 -16.23 -9.79 -36.68
N ALA A 2 -15.51 -8.68 -36.49
CA ALA A 2 -14.80 -8.43 -35.25
C ALA A 2 -15.87 -8.24 -34.16
N GLN A 3 -15.87 -9.09 -33.14
CA GLN A 3 -16.64 -8.84 -31.93
C GLN A 3 -16.02 -7.58 -31.31
N GLN A 4 -16.75 -6.48 -31.38
CA GLN A 4 -16.50 -5.32 -30.52
C GLN A 4 -16.81 -5.82 -29.12
N GLU A 5 -15.78 -6.19 -28.35
CA GLU A 5 -15.93 -6.50 -26.94
C GLU A 5 -16.50 -5.25 -26.27
N SER A 6 -17.68 -5.39 -25.68
CA SER A 6 -18.34 -4.32 -24.92
C SER A 6 -17.45 -3.95 -23.73
N VAL A 7 -17.21 -2.65 -23.56
CA VAL A 7 -16.28 -2.09 -22.56
C VAL A 7 -16.90 -2.08 -21.15
N CYS A 8 -18.21 -2.31 -21.02
CA CYS A 8 -18.93 -2.33 -19.75
C CYS A 8 -19.86 -3.55 -19.63
N PRO A 9 -19.50 -4.57 -18.81
CA PRO A 9 -20.31 -5.79 -18.65
C PRO A 9 -21.76 -5.55 -18.21
N LEU A 10 -22.03 -4.45 -17.49
CA LEU A 10 -23.38 -4.06 -17.05
C LEU A 10 -24.31 -3.76 -18.24
N LEU A 11 -23.76 -3.26 -19.35
CA LEU A 11 -24.52 -2.85 -20.53
C LEU A 11 -24.58 -3.93 -21.62
N ASP A 12 -23.87 -5.05 -21.46
CA ASP A 12 -23.86 -6.17 -22.43
C ASP A 12 -25.26 -6.68 -22.75
N ASN A 13 -26.09 -6.82 -21.72
CA ASN A 13 -27.48 -7.25 -21.88
C ASN A 13 -28.31 -6.20 -22.63
N VAL A 14 -28.06 -4.91 -22.41
CA VAL A 14 -28.74 -3.83 -23.13
C VAL A 14 -28.33 -3.84 -24.60
N HIS A 15 -27.03 -3.94 -24.89
CA HIS A 15 -26.52 -4.06 -26.25
C HIS A 15 -27.17 -5.24 -26.99
N ARG A 16 -27.32 -6.38 -26.32
CA ARG A 16 -28.02 -7.55 -26.88
C ARG A 16 -29.50 -7.27 -27.14
N ILE A 17 -30.23 -6.69 -26.18
CA ILE A 17 -31.65 -6.35 -26.33
C ILE A 17 -31.86 -5.36 -27.50
N VAL A 18 -30.99 -4.37 -27.64
CA VAL A 18 -31.00 -3.40 -28.74
C VAL A 18 -30.70 -4.09 -30.07
N ALA A 19 -29.67 -4.93 -30.14
CA ALA A 19 -29.28 -5.64 -31.35
C ALA A 19 -30.38 -6.61 -31.85
N ASP A 20 -31.02 -7.32 -30.92
CA ASP A 20 -32.10 -8.27 -31.21
C ASP A 20 -33.46 -7.58 -31.45
N ARG A 21 -33.53 -6.26 -31.29
CA ARG A 21 -34.78 -5.46 -31.33
C ARG A 21 -35.84 -6.00 -30.36
N ALA A 22 -35.39 -6.47 -29.20
CA ALA A 22 -36.26 -7.03 -28.17
C ALA A 22 -36.92 -5.96 -27.27
N CYS A 23 -36.73 -4.68 -27.59
CA CYS A 23 -37.43 -3.52 -27.04
C CYS A 23 -37.78 -2.53 -28.16
N THR A 24 -38.78 -1.67 -27.94
CA THR A 24 -39.15 -0.59 -28.87
C THR A 24 -38.82 0.80 -28.34
N VAL A 25 -38.62 0.92 -27.02
CA VAL A 25 -38.25 2.16 -26.35
C VAL A 25 -37.05 1.91 -25.44
N LEU A 26 -36.01 2.73 -25.62
CA LEU A 26 -34.91 2.89 -24.68
C LEU A 26 -35.17 4.14 -23.85
N SER A 27 -35.35 3.95 -22.55
CA SER A 27 -35.52 5.01 -21.57
C SER A 27 -34.24 5.18 -20.76
N LEU A 28 -33.83 6.41 -20.47
CA LEU A 28 -32.62 6.70 -19.73
C LEU A 28 -32.90 7.76 -18.66
N ASP A 29 -32.31 7.61 -17.47
CA ASP A 29 -32.13 8.75 -16.59
C ASP A 29 -31.05 9.70 -17.13
N ILE A 30 -31.10 10.97 -16.74
CA ILE A 30 -30.19 12.00 -17.22
C ILE A 30 -28.91 12.05 -16.38
N PHE A 31 -29.03 12.15 -15.06
CA PHE A 31 -27.91 12.50 -14.19
C PHE A 31 -27.33 11.25 -13.53
N ASP A 32 -26.00 11.19 -13.44
CA ASP A 32 -25.27 9.99 -13.00
C ASP A 32 -25.55 8.72 -13.85
N THR A 33 -26.24 8.90 -14.99
CA THR A 33 -26.48 7.90 -16.05
C THR A 33 -25.97 8.40 -17.41
N VAL A 34 -26.70 9.29 -18.09
CA VAL A 34 -26.25 9.90 -19.38
C VAL A 34 -25.13 10.91 -19.15
N LEU A 35 -25.26 11.72 -18.11
CA LEU A 35 -24.30 12.74 -17.72
C LEU A 35 -23.79 12.44 -16.30
N TRP A 36 -22.50 12.18 -16.15
CA TRP A 36 -21.86 12.07 -14.83
C TRP A 36 -21.06 13.33 -14.52
N ARG A 37 -20.74 13.56 -13.24
CA ARG A 37 -20.05 14.80 -12.82
C ARG A 37 -18.60 14.57 -12.43
N ARG A 38 -17.74 15.54 -12.76
CA ARG A 38 -16.35 15.64 -12.27
C ARG A 38 -16.29 16.19 -10.84
N VAL A 39 -17.15 15.68 -9.98
CA VAL A 39 -17.14 15.91 -8.54
C VAL A 39 -17.54 14.62 -7.82
N PRO A 40 -17.15 14.46 -6.54
CA PRO A 40 -17.48 13.27 -5.77
C PRO A 40 -19.00 13.13 -5.60
N ARG A 41 -19.70 14.21 -5.23
CA ARG A 41 -21.16 14.26 -5.12
C ARG A 41 -21.74 15.38 -5.97
N PRO A 42 -22.95 15.24 -6.53
CA PRO A 42 -23.62 16.32 -7.26
C PRO A 42 -23.70 17.64 -6.48
N THR A 43 -23.97 17.55 -5.17
CA THR A 43 -24.06 18.72 -4.28
C THR A 43 -22.74 19.49 -4.11
N ASP A 44 -21.59 18.92 -4.48
CA ASP A 44 -20.31 19.63 -4.44
C ASP A 44 -20.18 20.69 -5.54
N VAL A 45 -20.94 20.57 -6.64
CA VAL A 45 -21.06 21.61 -7.67
C VAL A 45 -21.54 22.93 -7.06
N PHE A 46 -22.43 22.88 -6.07
CA PHE A 46 -22.93 24.10 -5.41
C PHE A 46 -21.82 24.88 -4.70
N GLY A 47 -20.85 24.19 -4.09
CA GLY A 47 -19.70 24.88 -3.48
C GLY A 47 -18.85 25.60 -4.54
N LEU A 48 -18.61 24.94 -5.67
CA LEU A 48 -17.84 25.49 -6.80
C LEU A 48 -18.58 26.68 -7.45
N LEU A 49 -19.91 26.59 -7.57
CA LEU A 49 -20.76 27.70 -7.98
C LEU A 49 -20.63 28.88 -7.01
N GLY A 50 -20.65 28.62 -5.69
CA GLY A 50 -20.42 29.63 -4.67
C GLY A 50 -19.09 30.37 -4.86
N ALA A 51 -18.01 29.64 -5.11
CA ALA A 51 -16.69 30.22 -5.42
C ALA A 51 -16.74 31.15 -6.63
N ARG A 52 -17.36 30.72 -7.73
CA ARG A 52 -17.49 31.51 -8.96
C ARG A 52 -18.32 32.77 -8.77
N LEU A 53 -19.46 32.66 -8.08
CA LEU A 53 -20.29 33.82 -7.79
C LEU A 53 -19.55 34.83 -6.91
N ARG A 54 -18.70 34.38 -5.98
CA ARG A 54 -17.84 35.28 -5.21
C ARG A 54 -16.79 35.97 -6.06
N GLU A 55 -16.11 35.23 -6.95
CA GLU A 55 -15.13 35.79 -7.88
C GLU A 55 -15.79 36.83 -8.81
N ALA A 56 -17.02 36.58 -9.26
CA ALA A 56 -17.82 37.50 -10.06
C ALA A 56 -18.39 38.70 -9.26
N GLY A 57 -18.20 38.76 -7.94
CA GLY A 57 -18.74 39.82 -7.07
C GLY A 57 -20.25 39.73 -6.82
N LEU A 58 -20.88 38.61 -7.19
CA LEU A 58 -22.31 38.33 -7.00
C LEU A 58 -22.61 37.66 -5.65
N CYS A 59 -21.59 37.19 -4.94
CA CYS A 59 -21.70 36.58 -3.62
C CYS A 59 -20.64 37.21 -2.69
N PRO A 60 -20.96 37.52 -1.43
CA PRO A 60 -20.03 38.21 -0.54
C PRO A 60 -18.93 37.27 -0.04
N SER A 61 -17.75 37.83 0.24
CA SER A 61 -16.54 37.08 0.61
C SER A 61 -16.66 36.26 1.90
N TRP A 62 -17.62 36.57 2.78
CA TRP A 62 -17.84 35.83 4.02
C TRP A 62 -18.62 34.51 3.82
N VAL A 63 -19.30 34.33 2.68
CA VAL A 63 -20.03 33.09 2.36
C VAL A 63 -19.06 32.08 1.77
N SER A 64 -18.47 31.22 2.61
CA SER A 64 -17.58 30.15 2.15
C SER A 64 -18.30 29.14 1.23
N ASP A 65 -17.55 28.33 0.48
CA ASP A 65 -18.11 27.29 -0.41
C ASP A 65 -19.01 26.31 0.33
N ALA A 66 -18.55 25.85 1.48
CA ALA A 66 -19.34 25.00 2.36
C ALA A 66 -20.63 25.69 2.84
N THR A 67 -20.58 27.00 3.12
CA THR A 67 -21.76 27.78 3.52
C THR A 67 -22.75 27.91 2.37
N PHE A 68 -22.27 28.30 1.18
CA PHE A 68 -23.10 28.42 -0.01
C PHE A 68 -23.77 27.09 -0.36
N ARG A 69 -23.01 26.00 -0.37
CA ARG A 69 -23.53 24.65 -0.60
C ARG A 69 -24.67 24.31 0.35
N ARG A 70 -24.50 24.57 1.66
CA ARG A 70 -25.57 24.35 2.66
C ARG A 70 -26.79 25.24 2.43
N MET A 71 -26.59 26.51 2.07
CA MET A 71 -27.69 27.42 1.73
C MET A 71 -28.47 26.89 0.54
N ARG A 72 -27.79 26.44 -0.52
CA ARG A 72 -28.41 25.94 -1.75
C ARG A 72 -29.19 24.64 -1.53
N ILE A 73 -28.67 23.71 -0.74
CA ILE A 73 -29.39 22.47 -0.34
C ILE A 73 -30.62 22.82 0.52
N ALA A 74 -30.47 23.74 1.49
CA ALA A 74 -31.57 24.14 2.35
C ALA A 74 -32.68 24.89 1.60
N ALA A 75 -32.31 25.68 0.59
CA ALA A 75 -33.27 26.39 -0.26
C ALA A 75 -34.12 25.43 -1.10
N GLU A 76 -33.53 24.36 -1.64
CA GLU A 76 -34.29 23.31 -2.32
C GLU A 76 -35.30 22.66 -1.37
N GLY A 77 -34.84 22.23 -0.19
CA GLY A 77 -35.73 21.65 0.81
C GLY A 77 -36.84 22.62 1.26
N ARG A 78 -36.57 23.94 1.29
CA ARG A 78 -37.59 24.95 1.58
C ARG A 78 -38.59 25.09 0.42
N ALA A 79 -38.12 25.13 -0.82
CA ALA A 79 -38.97 25.23 -2.00
C ALA A 79 -39.94 24.04 -2.09
N ARG A 80 -39.43 22.80 -1.87
CA ARG A 80 -40.24 21.56 -1.89
C ARG A 80 -41.32 21.50 -0.80
N ARG A 81 -41.17 22.28 0.28
CA ARG A 81 -42.17 22.39 1.36
C ARG A 81 -43.15 23.56 1.18
N SER A 82 -42.94 24.42 0.18
CA SER A 82 -43.84 25.56 -0.06
C SER A 82 -45.18 25.09 -0.63
N ARG A 83 -46.25 25.86 -0.43
CA ARG A 83 -47.61 25.50 -0.87
C ARG A 83 -47.92 25.87 -2.32
N ASP A 84 -46.98 26.52 -3.01
CA ASP A 84 -47.18 27.09 -4.35
C ASP A 84 -46.69 26.16 -5.48
N THR A 85 -46.26 24.94 -5.16
CA THR A 85 -45.74 23.95 -6.12
C THR A 85 -46.85 23.01 -6.62
N LEU A 86 -46.74 22.57 -7.88
CA LEU A 86 -47.51 21.44 -8.42
C LEU A 86 -46.97 20.16 -7.75
N GLY A 87 -47.46 19.81 -6.56
CA GLY A 87 -46.96 18.65 -5.80
C GLY A 87 -45.64 18.90 -5.05
N THR A 88 -44.80 17.87 -4.93
CA THR A 88 -43.52 17.89 -4.19
C THR A 88 -42.30 18.33 -5.02
N GLU A 89 -42.51 18.55 -6.32
CA GLU A 89 -41.46 18.90 -7.28
C GLU A 89 -41.33 20.41 -7.48
N VAL A 90 -40.11 20.88 -7.74
CA VAL A 90 -39.74 22.31 -7.80
C VAL A 90 -38.94 22.63 -9.06
N SER A 91 -39.00 23.87 -9.54
CA SER A 91 -38.09 24.37 -10.57
C SER A 91 -36.83 25.01 -9.98
N LEU A 92 -35.77 25.13 -10.78
CA LEU A 92 -34.56 25.86 -10.38
C LEU A 92 -34.86 27.32 -9.98
N PHE A 93 -35.84 27.95 -10.62
CA PHE A 93 -36.30 29.30 -10.27
C PHE A 93 -36.92 29.35 -8.87
N ASP A 94 -37.70 28.33 -8.49
CA ASP A 94 -38.32 28.27 -7.15
C ASP A 94 -37.26 28.09 -6.07
N ILE A 95 -36.22 27.31 -6.37
CA ILE A 95 -35.10 27.14 -5.46
C ILE A 95 -34.32 28.44 -5.27
N TRP A 96 -33.99 29.14 -6.35
CA TRP A 96 -33.32 30.44 -6.25
C TRP A 96 -34.18 31.52 -5.61
N ARG A 97 -35.51 31.49 -5.76
CA ARG A 97 -36.42 32.37 -5.00
C ARG A 97 -36.42 32.06 -3.50
N ALA A 98 -36.14 30.82 -3.11
CA ALA A 98 -36.02 30.41 -1.72
C ALA A 98 -34.66 30.77 -1.07
N MET A 99 -33.68 31.17 -1.89
CA MET A 99 -32.39 31.73 -1.44
C MET A 99 -32.55 33.18 -0.96
N PRO A 100 -31.72 33.64 -0.01
CA PRO A 100 -31.82 35.01 0.52
C PRO A 100 -31.28 36.03 -0.49
N SER A 101 -32.17 36.67 -1.24
CA SER A 101 -31.84 37.61 -2.33
C SER A 101 -30.90 38.75 -1.91
N GLU A 102 -30.97 39.18 -0.65
CA GLU A 102 -30.17 40.25 -0.07
C GLU A 102 -28.68 39.91 0.00
N VAL A 103 -28.34 38.61 -0.02
CA VAL A 103 -26.95 38.15 -0.04
C VAL A 103 -26.32 38.38 -1.42
N PHE A 104 -27.11 38.37 -2.50
CA PHE A 104 -26.59 38.33 -3.87
C PHE A 104 -26.44 39.71 -4.54
N GLY A 105 -26.26 40.77 -3.74
CA GLY A 105 -25.84 42.09 -4.25
C GLY A 105 -26.78 42.73 -5.28
N GLY A 106 -28.05 42.32 -5.34
CA GLY A 106 -29.01 42.77 -6.35
C GLY A 106 -28.89 42.08 -7.72
N ALA A 107 -28.16 40.96 -7.81
CA ALA A 107 -28.14 40.11 -9.00
C ALA A 107 -29.55 39.71 -9.42
N LEU A 108 -29.81 39.70 -10.73
CA LEU A 108 -31.08 39.24 -11.25
C LEU A 108 -31.22 37.74 -11.04
N LEU A 109 -32.45 37.28 -10.78
CA LEU A 109 -32.75 35.86 -10.57
C LEU A 109 -32.25 35.01 -11.75
N GLU A 110 -32.50 35.49 -12.97
CA GLU A 110 -32.12 34.84 -14.21
C GLU A 110 -30.59 34.70 -14.33
N GLN A 111 -29.82 35.67 -13.85
CA GLN A 111 -28.36 35.60 -13.86
C GLN A 111 -27.83 34.50 -12.92
N LEU A 112 -28.47 34.32 -11.77
CA LEU A 112 -28.09 33.30 -10.79
C LEU A 112 -28.47 31.89 -11.28
N VAL A 113 -29.65 31.75 -11.87
CA VAL A 113 -30.10 30.51 -12.52
C VAL A 113 -29.16 30.13 -13.65
N GLU A 114 -28.82 31.07 -14.55
CA GLU A 114 -27.90 30.83 -15.66
C GLU A 114 -26.51 30.43 -15.15
N ALA A 115 -26.00 31.07 -14.09
CA ALA A 115 -24.72 30.72 -13.50
C ALA A 115 -24.70 29.27 -12.96
N GLU A 116 -25.81 28.79 -12.37
CA GLU A 116 -25.92 27.40 -11.92
C GLU A 116 -26.00 26.42 -13.10
N VAL A 117 -26.79 26.72 -14.13
CA VAL A 117 -26.89 25.89 -15.35
C VAL A 117 -25.54 25.80 -16.06
N GLN A 118 -24.81 26.91 -16.17
CA GLN A 118 -23.47 26.96 -16.73
C GLN A 118 -22.49 26.11 -15.91
N ALA A 119 -22.52 26.24 -14.58
CA ALA A 119 -21.69 25.41 -13.70
C ALA A 119 -22.01 23.92 -13.90
N GLU A 120 -23.29 23.55 -13.97
CA GLU A 120 -23.72 22.18 -14.22
C GLU A 120 -23.18 21.66 -15.56
N ARG A 121 -23.26 22.44 -16.64
CA ARG A 121 -22.72 22.05 -17.96
C ARG A 121 -21.21 21.83 -17.92
N GLU A 122 -20.48 22.65 -17.18
CA GLU A 122 -19.03 22.53 -17.11
C GLU A 122 -18.56 21.32 -16.30
N PHE A 123 -19.29 20.94 -15.25
CA PHE A 123 -18.91 19.79 -14.42
C PHE A 123 -19.49 18.46 -14.91
N THR A 124 -20.54 18.49 -15.72
CA THR A 124 -21.10 17.29 -16.36
C THR A 124 -20.29 16.86 -17.58
N VAL A 125 -20.15 15.54 -17.72
CA VAL A 125 -19.46 14.84 -18.79
C VAL A 125 -20.38 13.74 -19.29
N VAL A 126 -20.40 13.52 -20.61
CA VAL A 126 -21.19 12.44 -21.21
C VAL A 126 -20.62 11.09 -20.79
N ASP A 127 -21.47 10.16 -20.37
CA ASP A 127 -21.05 8.77 -20.24
C ASP A 127 -20.89 8.14 -21.63
N LEU A 128 -19.64 7.85 -22.00
CA LEU A 128 -19.32 7.34 -23.33
C LEU A 128 -19.87 5.93 -23.59
N ASP A 129 -20.10 5.10 -22.56
CA ASP A 129 -20.71 3.78 -22.79
C ASP A 129 -22.21 3.92 -23.05
N ILE A 130 -22.89 4.81 -22.32
CA ILE A 130 -24.30 5.12 -22.58
C ILE A 130 -24.47 5.76 -23.96
N ALA A 131 -23.56 6.66 -24.36
CA ALA A 131 -23.56 7.22 -25.72
C ALA A 131 -23.44 6.12 -26.79
N GLU A 132 -22.61 5.09 -26.58
CA GLU A 132 -22.52 3.94 -27.48
C GLU A 132 -23.85 3.15 -27.56
N VAL A 133 -24.50 2.89 -26.43
CA VAL A 133 -25.84 2.24 -26.37
C VAL A 133 -26.89 3.07 -27.12
N VAL A 134 -26.94 4.37 -26.88
CA VAL A 134 -27.85 5.32 -27.52
C VAL A 134 -27.67 5.31 -29.04
N ASN A 135 -26.42 5.37 -29.51
CA ASN A 135 -26.11 5.32 -30.93
C ASN A 135 -26.48 3.98 -31.56
N ALA A 136 -26.32 2.87 -30.84
CA ALA A 136 -26.76 1.56 -31.29
C ALA A 136 -28.30 1.47 -31.40
N ALA A 137 -29.03 2.01 -30.41
CA ALA A 137 -30.49 2.05 -30.40
C ALA A 137 -31.05 2.87 -31.56
N ARG A 138 -30.48 4.05 -31.84
CA ARG A 138 -30.87 4.90 -32.97
C ARG A 138 -30.68 4.20 -34.31
N LYS A 139 -29.60 3.43 -34.49
CA LYS A 139 -29.35 2.64 -35.72
C LYS A 139 -30.37 1.52 -35.94
N GLN A 140 -31.07 1.09 -34.90
CA GLN A 140 -32.10 0.06 -34.95
C GLN A 140 -33.53 0.63 -34.97
N ASP A 141 -33.67 1.95 -35.16
CA ASP A 141 -34.95 2.67 -35.12
C ASP A 141 -35.71 2.50 -33.79
N ILE A 142 -34.98 2.26 -32.70
CA ILE A 142 -35.55 2.20 -31.35
C ILE A 142 -35.77 3.64 -30.86
N GLN A 143 -36.95 3.91 -30.32
CA GLN A 143 -37.28 5.23 -29.79
C GLN A 143 -36.48 5.49 -28.51
N ILE A 144 -35.86 6.66 -28.40
CA ILE A 144 -35.11 7.08 -27.20
C ILE A 144 -35.93 8.12 -26.45
N ILE A 145 -36.06 7.94 -25.14
CA ILE A 145 -36.67 8.91 -24.21
C ILE A 145 -35.78 9.13 -22.99
N LEU A 146 -35.96 10.27 -22.34
CA LEU A 146 -35.33 10.60 -21.08
C LEU A 146 -36.39 10.72 -19.99
N VAL A 147 -36.17 10.10 -18.83
CA VAL A 147 -37.08 10.15 -17.68
C VAL A 147 -36.24 10.50 -16.46
N SER A 148 -36.44 11.69 -15.87
CA SER A 148 -35.57 12.14 -14.78
C SER A 148 -36.27 13.00 -13.75
N ASP A 149 -35.86 12.82 -12.49
CA ASP A 149 -36.27 13.65 -11.37
C ASP A 149 -35.36 14.87 -11.31
N THR A 150 -35.86 16.01 -11.77
CA THR A 150 -35.03 17.18 -12.03
C THR A 150 -35.77 18.49 -11.84
N TYR A 151 -35.07 19.47 -11.29
CA TYR A 151 -35.54 20.85 -11.19
C TYR A 151 -35.24 21.69 -12.44
N PHE A 152 -34.53 21.14 -13.44
CA PHE A 152 -34.19 21.85 -14.67
C PHE A 152 -35.39 21.98 -15.63
N THR A 153 -35.45 23.09 -16.34
CA THR A 153 -36.45 23.31 -17.40
C THR A 153 -36.03 22.56 -18.67
N GLU A 154 -36.91 22.53 -19.67
CA GLU A 154 -36.61 21.90 -20.97
C GLU A 154 -35.46 22.63 -21.66
N ASP A 155 -35.49 23.96 -21.68
CA ASP A 155 -34.40 24.79 -22.22
C ASP A 155 -33.06 24.52 -21.51
N HIS A 156 -33.07 24.38 -20.18
CA HIS A 156 -31.86 24.05 -19.43
C HIS A 156 -31.34 22.65 -19.81
N LEU A 157 -32.21 21.64 -19.90
CA LEU A 157 -31.79 20.28 -20.26
C LEU A 157 -31.33 20.19 -21.72
N SER A 158 -32.01 20.87 -22.66
CA SER A 158 -31.55 21.00 -24.04
C SER A 158 -30.15 21.61 -24.08
N TYR A 159 -29.89 22.64 -23.28
CA TYR A 159 -28.55 23.21 -23.16
C TYR A 159 -27.54 22.24 -22.52
N LEU A 160 -27.88 21.47 -21.49
CA LEU A 160 -26.94 20.52 -20.86
C LEU A 160 -26.60 19.33 -21.78
N LEU A 161 -27.60 18.82 -22.50
CA LEU A 161 -27.54 17.65 -23.37
C LEU A 161 -27.04 17.94 -24.79
N ASP A 162 -26.95 19.22 -25.19
CA ASP A 162 -26.36 19.63 -26.47
C ASP A 162 -24.85 19.32 -26.50
N ARG A 163 -24.54 18.07 -26.87
CA ARG A 163 -23.21 17.45 -26.86
C ARG A 163 -23.03 16.62 -28.13
N PRO A 164 -21.86 16.68 -28.80
CA PRO A 164 -21.61 15.90 -30.01
C PRO A 164 -21.84 14.39 -29.84
N GLU A 165 -21.46 13.84 -28.69
CA GLU A 165 -21.58 12.41 -28.36
C GLU A 165 -23.04 11.95 -28.28
N LEU A 166 -23.96 12.88 -27.97
CA LEU A 166 -25.38 12.64 -27.72
C LEU A 166 -26.27 13.03 -28.90
N GLY A 167 -25.71 13.27 -30.09
CA GLY A 167 -26.49 13.71 -31.26
C GLY A 167 -27.67 12.79 -31.63
N ALA A 168 -27.58 11.49 -31.32
CA ALA A 168 -28.68 10.55 -31.50
C ALA A 168 -29.90 10.78 -30.58
N MET A 169 -29.78 11.63 -29.55
CA MET A 169 -30.86 12.00 -28.62
C MET A 169 -31.39 13.42 -28.84
N GLN A 170 -30.99 14.13 -29.90
CA GLN A 170 -31.38 15.53 -30.11
C GLN A 170 -32.91 15.71 -30.17
N ASP A 171 -33.64 14.71 -30.67
CA ASP A 171 -35.11 14.69 -30.74
C ASP A 171 -35.76 13.84 -29.63
N ALA A 172 -35.00 13.42 -28.62
CA ALA A 172 -35.52 12.56 -27.56
C ALA A 172 -36.53 13.31 -26.69
N ARG A 173 -37.67 12.68 -26.44
CA ARG A 173 -38.69 13.24 -25.55
C ARG A 173 -38.22 13.15 -24.10
N ILE A 174 -38.37 14.25 -23.36
CA ILE A 174 -37.95 14.36 -21.96
C ILE A 174 -39.16 14.42 -21.02
N PHE A 175 -39.26 13.45 -20.12
CA PHE A 175 -40.23 13.43 -19.02
C PHE A 175 -39.54 13.88 -17.74
N ARG A 176 -39.96 15.03 -17.21
CA ARG A 176 -39.34 15.69 -16.06
C ARG A 176 -40.31 15.70 -14.89
N SER A 177 -39.82 15.36 -13.70
CA SER A 177 -40.63 15.37 -12.49
C SER A 177 -41.29 16.73 -12.22
N ASN A 178 -40.55 17.84 -12.37
CA ASN A 178 -41.06 19.20 -12.14
C ASN A 178 -42.20 19.63 -13.07
N GLN A 179 -42.27 19.08 -14.29
CA GLN A 179 -43.32 19.38 -15.25
C GLN A 179 -44.63 18.69 -14.87
N HIS A 180 -44.53 17.50 -14.29
CA HIS A 180 -45.66 16.64 -13.95
C HIS A 180 -46.06 16.70 -12.48
N GLY A 181 -45.23 17.30 -11.63
CA GLY A 181 -45.47 17.46 -10.21
C GLY A 181 -45.33 16.19 -9.38
N THR A 182 -44.72 15.15 -9.96
CA THR A 182 -44.51 13.84 -9.35
C THR A 182 -43.15 13.30 -9.78
N ASP A 183 -42.46 12.64 -8.86
CA ASP A 183 -41.19 11.96 -9.13
C ASP A 183 -41.41 10.55 -9.72
N LYS A 184 -40.33 9.92 -10.17
CA LYS A 184 -40.29 8.54 -10.69
C LYS A 184 -40.84 7.54 -9.70
N ALA A 185 -40.47 7.65 -8.43
CA ALA A 185 -40.89 6.72 -7.38
C ALA A 185 -42.39 6.78 -7.05
N SER A 186 -43.06 7.93 -7.29
CA SER A 186 -44.44 8.15 -6.85
C SER A 186 -45.48 8.10 -7.98
N GLY A 187 -45.12 8.39 -9.23
CA GLY A 187 -46.13 8.41 -10.31
C GLY A 187 -45.70 8.88 -11.70
N LEU A 188 -44.45 9.29 -11.92
CA LEU A 188 -44.01 9.73 -13.26
C LEU A 188 -44.07 8.59 -14.28
N TRP A 189 -43.77 7.35 -13.88
CA TRP A 189 -43.82 6.18 -14.75
C TRP A 189 -45.21 5.91 -15.34
N ASP A 190 -46.29 6.13 -14.59
CA ASP A 190 -47.66 6.00 -15.09
C ASP A 190 -47.96 6.98 -16.23
N ILE A 191 -47.40 8.19 -16.15
CA ILE A 191 -47.54 9.21 -17.19
C ILE A 191 -46.71 8.79 -18.42
N VAL A 192 -45.46 8.38 -18.22
CA VAL A 192 -44.56 7.91 -19.28
C VAL A 192 -45.22 6.79 -20.09
N LEU A 193 -45.69 5.73 -19.42
CA LEU A 193 -46.28 4.56 -20.09
C LEU A 193 -47.58 4.93 -20.84
N ARG A 194 -48.43 5.77 -20.23
CA ARG A 194 -49.66 6.25 -20.87
C ARG A 194 -49.37 7.04 -22.14
N ASP A 195 -48.37 7.91 -22.10
CA ASP A 195 -48.02 8.80 -23.20
C ASP A 195 -47.25 8.10 -24.31
N LEU A 196 -46.48 7.05 -24.00
CA LEU A 196 -45.83 6.19 -24.98
C LEU A 196 -46.81 5.26 -25.70
N GLY A 197 -47.86 4.81 -25.01
CA GLY A 197 -48.86 3.90 -25.58
C GLY A 197 -48.33 2.50 -25.92
N CYS A 198 -47.17 2.11 -25.40
CA CYS A 198 -46.58 0.77 -25.55
C CYS A 198 -46.77 -0.07 -24.27
N SER A 199 -46.60 -1.39 -24.35
CA SER A 199 -46.61 -2.21 -23.14
C SER A 199 -45.32 -2.01 -22.33
N PRO A 200 -45.36 -2.08 -20.99
CA PRO A 200 -44.17 -1.87 -20.15
C PRO A 200 -42.98 -2.76 -20.53
N GLN A 201 -43.25 -4.00 -20.93
CA GLN A 201 -42.21 -4.98 -21.29
C GLN A 201 -41.46 -4.64 -22.59
N GLN A 202 -41.95 -3.65 -23.35
CA GLN A 202 -41.28 -3.13 -24.55
C GLN A 202 -40.32 -1.97 -24.24
N VAL A 203 -40.31 -1.49 -23.00
CA VAL A 203 -39.43 -0.43 -22.52
C VAL A 203 -38.26 -1.08 -21.78
N VAL A 204 -37.05 -0.63 -22.11
CA VAL A 204 -35.84 -0.87 -21.30
C VAL A 204 -35.43 0.46 -20.69
N HIS A 205 -35.32 0.53 -19.38
CA HIS A 205 -34.83 1.70 -18.66
C HIS A 205 -33.45 1.47 -18.07
N ILE A 206 -32.59 2.48 -18.16
CA ILE A 206 -31.27 2.51 -17.51
C ILE A 206 -31.24 3.74 -16.62
N GLY A 207 -30.93 3.55 -15.33
CA GLY A 207 -30.80 4.63 -14.36
C GLY A 207 -29.98 4.19 -13.15
N ASP A 208 -29.58 5.12 -12.29
CA ASP A 208 -28.65 4.89 -11.19
C ASP A 208 -29.33 4.64 -9.84
N ASN A 209 -30.63 4.95 -9.72
CA ASN A 209 -31.36 4.88 -8.47
C ASN A 209 -32.12 3.56 -8.29
N GLU A 210 -31.82 2.83 -7.21
CA GLU A 210 -32.44 1.54 -6.89
C GLU A 210 -33.98 1.61 -6.84
N VAL A 211 -34.56 2.65 -6.24
CA VAL A 211 -36.02 2.74 -6.11
C VAL A 211 -36.67 3.35 -7.37
N ALA A 212 -36.17 4.51 -7.81
CA ALA A 212 -36.79 5.30 -8.86
C ALA A 212 -36.57 4.74 -10.28
N ASP A 213 -35.46 4.02 -10.50
CA ASP A 213 -35.03 3.52 -11.81
C ASP A 213 -35.06 1.99 -11.92
N ASP A 214 -35.09 1.26 -10.79
CA ASP A 214 -35.16 -0.21 -10.81
C ASP A 214 -36.46 -0.76 -10.20
N GLU A 215 -36.68 -0.59 -8.89
CA GLU A 215 -37.81 -1.23 -8.18
C GLU A 215 -39.18 -0.80 -8.73
N VAL A 216 -39.50 0.51 -8.73
CA VAL A 216 -40.80 1.03 -9.14
C VAL A 216 -41.13 0.74 -10.62
N PRO A 217 -40.25 1.05 -11.60
CA PRO A 217 -40.51 0.68 -12.99
C PRO A 217 -40.60 -0.83 -13.20
N SER A 218 -39.81 -1.65 -12.49
CA SER A 218 -39.90 -3.11 -12.55
C SER A 218 -41.25 -3.65 -12.09
N GLU A 219 -41.82 -3.09 -11.03
CA GLU A 219 -43.16 -3.46 -10.54
C GLU A 219 -44.26 -3.18 -11.58
N LEU A 220 -44.06 -2.15 -12.41
CA LEU A 220 -44.94 -1.82 -13.54
C LEU A 220 -44.68 -2.69 -14.78
N GLY A 221 -43.66 -3.56 -14.75
CA GLY A 221 -43.29 -4.48 -15.81
C GLY A 221 -42.32 -3.92 -16.85
N VAL A 222 -41.71 -2.76 -16.59
CA VAL A 222 -40.59 -2.23 -17.38
C VAL A 222 -39.35 -3.09 -17.15
N ARG A 223 -38.53 -3.29 -18.19
CA ARG A 223 -37.22 -3.94 -18.01
C ARG A 223 -36.22 -2.90 -17.57
N THR A 224 -35.47 -3.17 -16.50
CA THR A 224 -34.56 -2.18 -15.91
C THR A 224 -33.12 -2.68 -15.91
N VAL A 225 -32.19 -1.74 -15.92
CA VAL A 225 -30.76 -1.97 -15.67
C VAL A 225 -30.29 -0.92 -14.68
N LEU A 226 -30.03 -1.36 -13.45
CA LEU A 226 -29.47 -0.53 -12.41
C LEU A 226 -28.01 -0.21 -12.72
N TYR A 227 -27.75 1.02 -13.17
CA TYR A 227 -26.44 1.56 -13.51
C TYR A 227 -25.84 2.26 -12.29
N ARG A 228 -25.59 1.50 -11.23
CA ARG A 228 -25.12 2.04 -9.95
C ARG A 228 -23.73 2.64 -10.10
N ARG A 229 -23.59 3.91 -9.73
CA ARG A 229 -22.30 4.63 -9.77
C ARG A 229 -21.31 4.12 -8.72
N LEU A 230 -21.76 3.88 -7.48
CA LEU A 230 -20.90 3.51 -6.34
C LEU A 230 -21.46 2.26 -5.64
N ASP A 231 -20.69 1.18 -5.56
CA ASP A 231 -21.02 0.03 -4.70
C ASP A 231 -20.50 0.21 -3.26
N ASP A 232 -20.94 -0.68 -2.35
CA ASP A 232 -20.66 -0.61 -0.92
C ASP A 232 -19.15 -0.73 -0.59
N ASP A 233 -18.43 -1.55 -1.37
CA ASP A 233 -16.99 -1.75 -1.20
C ASP A 233 -16.21 -0.51 -1.63
N TYR A 234 -16.61 0.14 -2.73
CA TYR A 234 -15.99 1.38 -3.17
C TYR A 234 -16.34 2.55 -2.25
N GLU A 235 -17.56 2.59 -1.68
CA GLU A 235 -17.86 3.55 -0.61
C GLU A 235 -16.93 3.39 0.60
N THR A 236 -16.57 2.16 0.96
CA THR A 236 -15.60 1.90 2.04
C THR A 236 -14.22 2.47 1.70
N VAL A 237 -13.80 2.35 0.44
CA VAL A 237 -12.57 2.95 -0.09
C VAL A 237 -12.64 4.49 -0.06
N LEU A 238 -13.76 5.10 -0.47
CA LEU A 238 -13.97 6.55 -0.41
C LEU A 238 -13.94 7.07 1.04
N LYS A 239 -14.59 6.36 1.98
CA LYS A 239 -14.56 6.67 3.42
C LYS A 239 -13.13 6.60 3.98
N ARG A 240 -12.35 5.58 3.60
CA ARG A 240 -10.91 5.46 3.93
C ARG A 240 -10.11 6.67 3.43
N GLU A 241 -10.42 7.14 2.24
CA GLU A 241 -9.77 8.30 1.60
C GLU A 241 -10.31 9.65 2.10
N ARG A 242 -11.25 9.64 3.07
CA ARG A 242 -11.97 10.82 3.55
C ARG A 242 -12.67 11.60 2.44
N GLU A 243 -13.05 10.90 1.37
CA GLU A 243 -13.90 11.45 0.35
C GLU A 243 -15.34 11.40 0.86
N PRO A 244 -16.02 12.54 0.97
CA PRO A 244 -17.34 12.55 1.58
C PRO A 244 -18.36 11.97 0.60
N VAL A 245 -19.09 10.96 1.06
CA VAL A 245 -20.15 10.29 0.27
C VAL A 245 -21.54 10.81 0.62
N GLU A 246 -21.75 11.24 1.86
CA GLU A 246 -23.05 11.70 2.35
C GLU A 246 -23.47 13.04 1.72
N PRO A 247 -24.68 13.18 1.13
CA PRO A 247 -25.12 14.42 0.48
C PRO A 247 -25.10 15.65 1.38
N ALA A 248 -25.35 15.50 2.69
CA ALA A 248 -25.32 16.61 3.65
C ALA A 248 -24.02 16.67 4.50
N GLY A 249 -23.04 15.80 4.21
CA GLY A 249 -21.77 15.76 4.91
C GLY A 249 -20.86 16.94 4.60
N ASP A 250 -19.64 16.89 5.15
CA ASP A 250 -18.60 17.90 4.95
C ASP A 250 -18.33 18.15 3.46
N TYR A 251 -17.93 19.38 3.12
CA TYR A 251 -17.57 19.74 1.74
C TYR A 251 -16.29 18.98 1.32
N ALA A 252 -16.25 18.50 0.08
CA ALA A 252 -15.14 17.70 -0.39
C ALA A 252 -13.81 18.48 -0.34
N PRO A 253 -12.75 17.90 0.26
CA PRO A 253 -11.46 18.57 0.33
C PRO A 253 -10.76 18.58 -1.04
N ASP A 254 -9.97 19.62 -1.28
CA ASP A 254 -9.06 19.74 -2.43
C ASP A 254 -9.77 19.63 -3.80
N LEU A 255 -10.97 20.20 -3.92
CA LEU A 255 -11.60 20.37 -5.24
C LEU A 255 -10.94 21.52 -6.00
N ASP A 256 -10.64 21.28 -7.27
CA ASP A 256 -10.18 22.32 -8.18
C ASP A 256 -11.39 23.15 -8.67
N GLU A 257 -11.29 24.48 -8.61
CA GLU A 257 -12.38 25.39 -8.99
C GLU A 257 -12.86 25.22 -10.45
N ARG A 258 -11.99 24.70 -11.33
CA ARG A 258 -12.29 24.52 -12.76
C ARG A 258 -12.57 23.07 -13.13
N HIS A 259 -11.96 22.13 -12.43
CA HIS A 259 -11.99 20.72 -12.82
C HIS A 259 -12.61 19.79 -11.76
N GLY A 260 -13.02 20.33 -10.62
CA GLY A 260 -13.62 19.59 -9.51
C GLY A 260 -12.64 18.54 -8.98
N ASP A 261 -13.03 17.27 -9.03
CA ASP A 261 -12.15 16.15 -8.68
C ASP A 261 -11.46 15.50 -9.89
N PHE A 262 -11.44 16.20 -11.03
CA PHE A 262 -10.89 15.75 -12.31
C PHE A 262 -11.65 14.56 -12.92
N GLY A 263 -12.78 14.17 -12.33
CA GLY A 263 -13.52 12.96 -12.66
C GLY A 263 -12.95 11.68 -12.03
N LEU A 264 -11.98 11.81 -11.13
CA LEU A 264 -11.33 10.66 -10.50
C LEU A 264 -12.33 9.75 -9.78
N THR A 265 -13.26 10.30 -9.00
CA THR A 265 -14.22 9.48 -8.25
C THR A 265 -15.09 8.63 -9.18
N SER A 266 -15.66 9.25 -10.21
CA SER A 266 -16.57 8.59 -11.17
C SER A 266 -15.86 7.59 -12.08
N LEU A 267 -14.69 7.95 -12.62
CA LEU A 267 -13.94 7.07 -13.52
C LEU A 267 -13.40 5.83 -12.81
N ARG A 268 -12.96 5.98 -11.55
CA ARG A 268 -12.55 4.84 -10.71
C ARG A 268 -13.72 3.88 -10.51
N ALA A 269 -14.89 4.40 -10.13
CA ALA A 269 -16.08 3.58 -9.91
C ALA A 269 -16.50 2.83 -11.19
N LYS A 270 -16.51 3.55 -12.31
CA LYS A 270 -16.80 2.99 -13.62
C LYS A 270 -15.83 1.86 -14.02
N THR A 271 -14.52 2.05 -13.81
CA THR A 271 -13.52 1.02 -14.11
C THR A 271 -13.60 -0.17 -13.16
N ILE A 272 -13.92 0.05 -11.88
CA ILE A 272 -14.13 -1.05 -10.92
C ILE A 272 -15.22 -2.00 -11.46
N HIS A 273 -16.31 -1.45 -11.98
CA HIS A 273 -17.42 -2.21 -12.57
C HIS A 273 -17.16 -2.75 -13.98
N SER A 274 -16.07 -2.36 -14.65
CA SER A 274 -15.72 -2.88 -15.98
C SER A 274 -15.01 -4.24 -15.92
N GLY A 275 -14.65 -4.71 -14.73
CA GLY A 275 -14.03 -6.02 -14.54
C GLY A 275 -14.98 -7.16 -14.92
N SER A 276 -14.47 -8.19 -15.60
CA SER A 276 -15.23 -9.43 -15.82
C SER A 276 -15.58 -10.12 -14.49
N ALA A 277 -16.53 -11.05 -14.49
CA ALA A 277 -16.78 -11.87 -13.30
C ALA A 277 -15.51 -12.65 -12.93
N HIS A 278 -14.83 -12.23 -11.87
CA HIS A 278 -13.56 -12.81 -11.47
C HIS A 278 -13.78 -14.20 -10.87
N ALA A 279 -12.88 -15.14 -11.17
CA ALA A 279 -13.04 -16.53 -10.74
C ALA A 279 -12.94 -16.72 -9.22
N THR A 280 -12.31 -15.78 -8.50
CA THR A 280 -12.15 -15.82 -7.04
C THR A 280 -12.22 -14.41 -6.46
N SER A 281 -12.58 -14.31 -5.18
CA SER A 281 -12.59 -13.03 -4.45
C SER A 281 -11.20 -12.38 -4.36
N ALA A 282 -10.12 -13.17 -4.33
CA ALA A 282 -8.77 -12.63 -4.30
C ALA A 282 -8.43 -11.84 -5.57
N LEU A 283 -8.86 -12.34 -6.74
CA LEU A 283 -8.69 -11.65 -8.01
C LEU A 283 -9.59 -10.41 -8.09
N GLU A 284 -10.80 -10.45 -7.54
CA GLU A 284 -11.66 -9.27 -7.46
C GLU A 284 -11.03 -8.16 -6.61
N VAL A 285 -10.50 -8.49 -5.43
CA VAL A 285 -9.77 -7.53 -4.57
C VAL A 285 -8.54 -6.96 -5.30
N ALA A 286 -7.78 -7.82 -6.00
CA ALA A 286 -6.65 -7.39 -6.81
C ALA A 286 -7.07 -6.42 -7.94
N TRP A 287 -8.17 -6.71 -8.64
CA TRP A 287 -8.72 -5.85 -9.69
C TRP A 287 -9.15 -4.49 -9.13
N ARG A 288 -9.87 -4.49 -8.01
CA ARG A 288 -10.34 -3.27 -7.34
C ARG A 288 -9.17 -2.43 -6.82
N PHE A 289 -8.11 -3.05 -6.32
CA PHE A 289 -6.88 -2.36 -5.94
C PHE A 289 -6.17 -1.75 -7.16
N GLY A 290 -6.06 -2.51 -8.26
CA GLY A 290 -5.49 -2.06 -9.51
C GLY A 290 -6.24 -0.89 -10.14
N SER A 291 -7.55 -1.01 -10.32
CA SER A 291 -8.41 0.00 -10.97
C SER A 291 -8.74 1.19 -10.06
N GLY A 292 -8.96 0.92 -8.77
CA GLY A 292 -9.41 1.91 -7.80
C GLY A 292 -8.27 2.63 -7.08
N VAL A 293 -7.09 2.05 -6.91
CA VAL A 293 -5.99 2.67 -6.12
C VAL A 293 -4.79 2.99 -7.00
N LEU A 294 -4.15 1.99 -7.60
CA LEU A 294 -2.91 2.21 -8.35
C LEU A 294 -3.15 2.82 -9.74
N GLY A 295 -4.23 2.46 -10.42
CA GLY A 295 -4.63 2.95 -11.74
C GLY A 295 -4.61 4.47 -11.87
N PRO A 296 -5.35 5.22 -11.03
CA PRO A 296 -5.32 6.69 -11.06
C PRO A 296 -3.94 7.27 -10.74
N VAL A 297 -3.22 6.69 -9.77
CA VAL A 297 -1.88 7.16 -9.36
C VAL A 297 -0.87 6.98 -10.50
N MET A 298 -0.86 5.81 -11.13
CA MET A 298 0.04 5.47 -12.23
C MET A 298 -0.32 6.22 -13.51
N THR A 299 -1.60 6.49 -13.75
CA THR A 299 -2.06 7.35 -14.86
C THR A 299 -1.55 8.78 -14.69
N GLY A 300 -1.71 9.36 -13.50
CA GLY A 300 -1.19 10.70 -13.20
C GLY A 300 0.34 10.77 -13.30
N PHE A 301 1.04 9.73 -12.83
CA PHE A 301 2.49 9.63 -12.97
C PHE A 301 2.90 9.55 -14.44
N ALA A 302 2.24 8.71 -15.24
CA ALA A 302 2.54 8.57 -16.66
C ALA A 302 2.33 9.89 -17.42
N GLU A 303 1.20 10.56 -17.22
CA GLU A 303 0.93 11.89 -17.80
C GLU A 303 1.99 12.91 -17.40
N TRP A 304 2.41 12.92 -16.14
CA TRP A 304 3.42 13.85 -15.64
C TRP A 304 4.77 13.62 -16.32
N VAL A 305 5.21 12.36 -16.40
CA VAL A 305 6.48 12.00 -17.04
C VAL A 305 6.49 12.40 -18.52
N VAL A 306 5.47 12.02 -19.31
CA VAL A 306 5.47 12.32 -20.75
C VAL A 306 5.34 13.82 -21.02
N THR A 307 4.59 14.54 -20.19
CA THR A 307 4.50 16.00 -20.29
C THR A 307 5.86 16.65 -20.01
N LYS A 308 6.54 16.22 -18.95
CA LYS A 308 7.88 16.73 -18.59
C LYS A 308 8.92 16.42 -19.66
N ALA A 309 8.90 15.21 -20.21
CA ALA A 309 9.80 14.80 -21.27
C ALA A 309 9.57 15.63 -22.54
N HIS A 310 8.30 15.81 -22.94
CA HIS A 310 7.93 16.63 -24.09
C HIS A 310 8.35 18.11 -23.92
N GLU A 311 8.05 18.71 -22.76
CA GLU A 311 8.43 20.09 -22.43
C GLU A 311 9.96 20.29 -22.42
N ALA A 312 10.72 19.26 -22.04
CA ALA A 312 12.19 19.29 -22.05
C ALA A 312 12.80 18.93 -23.42
N GLY A 313 12.00 18.54 -24.42
CA GLY A 313 12.49 18.05 -25.72
C GLY A 313 13.08 16.64 -25.68
N THR A 314 12.89 15.89 -24.58
CA THR A 314 13.35 14.50 -24.44
C THR A 314 12.37 13.55 -25.14
N ARG A 315 12.79 12.99 -26.28
CA ARG A 315 11.97 12.06 -27.07
C ARG A 315 11.97 10.61 -26.58
N LYS A 316 13.07 10.15 -25.95
CA LYS A 316 13.23 8.76 -25.50
C LYS A 316 13.39 8.70 -24.00
N LEU A 317 12.56 7.88 -23.35
CA LEU A 317 12.61 7.59 -21.92
C LEU A 317 12.98 6.13 -21.70
N TRP A 318 13.74 5.86 -20.64
CA TRP A 318 14.25 4.52 -20.35
C TRP A 318 13.76 4.03 -19.00
N CYS A 319 12.95 2.98 -19.02
CA CYS A 319 12.37 2.40 -17.82
C CYS A 319 13.20 1.18 -17.39
N PRO A 320 13.93 1.20 -16.26
CA PRO A 320 14.68 0.05 -15.77
C PRO A 320 13.79 -1.21 -15.68
N MET A 321 14.28 -2.33 -16.20
CA MET A 321 13.58 -3.61 -16.19
C MET A 321 13.32 -4.12 -14.77
N ARG A 322 12.32 -5.00 -14.66
CA ARG A 322 11.52 -5.34 -13.48
C ARG A 322 10.29 -4.44 -13.37
N GLU A 323 10.38 -3.15 -13.15
CA GLU A 323 9.21 -2.24 -13.16
C GLU A 323 8.91 -1.70 -14.59
N GLY A 324 9.91 -1.73 -15.46
CA GLY A 324 9.93 -0.92 -16.68
C GLY A 324 9.01 -1.35 -17.82
N GLU A 325 8.52 -2.59 -17.84
CA GLU A 325 7.63 -3.08 -18.90
C GLU A 325 6.28 -2.37 -18.85
N LEU A 326 5.59 -2.47 -17.70
CA LEU A 326 4.32 -1.78 -17.48
C LEU A 326 4.49 -0.25 -17.50
N LEU A 327 5.56 0.28 -16.90
CA LEU A 327 5.82 1.72 -16.96
C LEU A 327 5.96 2.22 -18.39
N ALA A 328 6.71 1.53 -19.25
CA ALA A 328 6.86 1.92 -20.65
C ALA A 328 5.52 1.88 -21.40
N GLU A 329 4.69 0.87 -21.16
CA GLU A 329 3.35 0.77 -21.73
C GLU A 329 2.46 1.95 -21.30
N LEU A 330 2.38 2.22 -20.00
CA LEU A 330 1.59 3.34 -19.45
C LEU A 330 2.03 4.69 -20.02
N LEU A 331 3.34 4.91 -20.14
CA LEU A 331 3.88 6.14 -20.72
C LEU A 331 3.54 6.28 -22.20
N ASN A 332 3.71 5.21 -22.98
CA ASN A 332 3.38 5.24 -24.41
C ASN A 332 1.89 5.45 -24.65
N ASN A 333 1.02 4.87 -23.81
CA ASN A 333 -0.41 5.10 -23.84
C ASN A 333 -0.77 6.56 -23.53
N ALA A 334 -0.18 7.14 -22.49
CA ALA A 334 -0.39 8.54 -22.12
C ALA A 334 0.12 9.50 -23.21
N ALA A 335 1.30 9.24 -23.78
CA ALA A 335 1.86 10.04 -24.87
C ALA A 335 0.95 10.00 -26.11
N ARG A 336 0.43 8.82 -26.48
CA ARG A 336 -0.50 8.66 -27.61
C ARG A 336 -1.80 9.44 -27.39
N ALA A 337 -2.44 9.26 -26.24
CA ALA A 337 -3.71 9.91 -25.92
C ALA A 337 -3.60 11.44 -25.90
N ARG A 338 -2.44 11.97 -25.46
CA ARG A 338 -2.16 13.42 -25.42
C ARG A 338 -1.49 13.96 -26.69
N GLY A 339 -1.21 13.12 -27.69
CA GLY A 339 -0.55 13.51 -28.94
C GLY A 339 0.89 14.02 -28.75
N LEU A 340 1.63 13.51 -27.77
CA LEU A 340 2.99 13.94 -27.44
C LEU A 340 4.05 13.07 -28.13
N ASP A 341 5.09 13.70 -28.68
CA ASP A 341 6.24 13.06 -29.33
C ASP A 341 7.25 12.52 -28.29
N VAL A 342 6.84 11.49 -27.54
CA VAL A 342 7.65 10.82 -26.52
C VAL A 342 7.46 9.31 -26.62
N GLU A 343 8.56 8.55 -26.60
CA GLU A 343 8.59 7.10 -26.62
C GLU A 343 9.32 6.58 -25.37
N ALA A 344 8.68 5.70 -24.61
CA ALA A 344 9.29 5.02 -23.47
C ALA A 344 9.67 3.58 -23.84
N LYS A 345 10.87 3.15 -23.42
CA LYS A 345 11.37 1.79 -23.64
C LYS A 345 11.89 1.15 -22.37
N PRO A 346 11.65 -0.15 -22.17
CA PRO A 346 12.34 -0.89 -21.13
C PRO A 346 13.86 -0.92 -21.39
N VAL A 347 14.66 -0.91 -20.33
CA VAL A 347 16.12 -1.09 -20.38
C VAL A 347 16.61 -1.98 -19.25
N TRP A 348 17.51 -2.92 -19.53
CA TRP A 348 18.06 -3.79 -18.50
C TRP A 348 19.01 -3.01 -17.57
N LEU A 349 18.51 -2.67 -16.39
CA LEU A 349 19.24 -2.05 -15.30
C LEU A 349 18.76 -2.66 -13.99
N SER A 350 19.68 -2.92 -13.06
CA SER A 350 19.32 -3.27 -11.68
C SER A 350 20.24 -2.56 -10.71
N ARG A 351 19.76 -2.40 -9.48
CA ARG A 351 20.57 -1.84 -8.38
C ARG A 351 21.86 -2.63 -8.20
N PHE A 352 21.79 -3.95 -8.30
CA PHE A 352 22.95 -4.84 -8.15
C PHE A 352 23.98 -4.65 -9.26
N VAL A 353 23.56 -4.76 -10.53
CA VAL A 353 24.48 -4.67 -11.69
C VAL A 353 25.10 -3.28 -11.79
N THR A 354 24.32 -2.23 -11.57
CA THR A 354 24.84 -0.85 -11.58
C THR A 354 25.81 -0.60 -10.43
N SER A 355 25.55 -1.14 -9.23
CA SER A 355 26.48 -1.02 -8.10
C SER A 355 27.79 -1.74 -8.35
N LEU A 356 27.78 -2.92 -8.98
CA LEU A 356 29.00 -3.63 -9.35
C LEU A 356 29.78 -2.88 -10.45
N ALA A 357 29.09 -2.39 -11.49
CA ALA A 357 29.72 -1.64 -12.59
C ALA A 357 30.26 -0.26 -12.15
N GLY A 358 29.60 0.38 -11.18
CA GLY A 358 29.99 1.66 -10.60
C GLY A 358 31.04 1.55 -9.48
N LEU A 359 31.41 0.34 -9.06
CA LEU A 359 32.39 0.10 -8.00
C LEU A 359 33.78 0.55 -8.43
N ASP A 360 34.45 1.31 -7.56
CA ASP A 360 35.89 1.53 -7.65
C ASP A 360 36.60 0.47 -6.78
N SER A 361 37.27 -0.48 -7.41
CA SER A 361 37.96 -1.58 -6.74
C SER A 361 39.22 -1.15 -5.99
N LEU A 362 39.70 0.09 -6.22
CA LEU A 362 40.87 0.65 -5.55
C LEU A 362 40.49 1.43 -4.28
N ASP A 363 39.22 1.82 -4.15
CA ASP A 363 38.67 2.48 -2.98
C ASP A 363 38.16 1.44 -1.97
N THR A 364 38.86 1.32 -0.84
CA THR A 364 38.53 0.35 0.21
C THR A 364 37.19 0.65 0.86
N ASP A 365 36.83 1.94 1.00
CA ASP A 365 35.55 2.33 1.58
C ASP A 365 34.39 2.01 0.62
N ALA A 366 34.61 2.16 -0.69
CA ALA A 366 33.64 1.75 -1.70
C ALA A 366 33.41 0.23 -1.71
N VAL A 367 34.47 -0.57 -1.59
CA VAL A 367 34.37 -2.04 -1.48
C VAL A 367 33.66 -2.43 -0.19
N HIS A 368 34.01 -1.81 0.94
CA HIS A 368 33.33 -2.06 2.22
C HIS A 368 31.84 -1.71 2.14
N ALA A 369 31.49 -0.56 1.56
CA ALA A 369 30.10 -0.16 1.35
C ALA A 369 29.34 -1.14 0.45
N PHE A 370 29.97 -1.64 -0.62
CA PHE A 370 29.38 -2.67 -1.49
C PHE A 370 29.11 -3.98 -0.73
N VAL A 371 30.12 -4.50 -0.01
CA VAL A 371 30.01 -5.72 0.81
C VAL A 371 28.93 -5.58 1.88
N ARG A 372 28.84 -4.41 2.53
CA ARG A 372 27.83 -4.11 3.55
C ARG A 372 26.44 -3.93 2.94
N SER A 373 26.35 -3.41 1.71
CA SER A 373 25.08 -3.23 1.00
C SER A 373 24.51 -4.51 0.41
N GLY A 374 25.36 -5.54 0.21
CA GLY A 374 24.98 -6.91 -0.15
C GLY A 374 24.34 -7.63 1.02
N TYR A 375 23.24 -7.07 1.53
CA TYR A 375 22.56 -7.55 2.71
C TYR A 375 22.25 -9.04 2.60
N GLN A 376 22.75 -9.81 3.57
CA GLN A 376 22.55 -11.25 3.74
C GLN A 376 23.20 -12.20 2.72
N LEU A 377 24.09 -11.71 1.86
CA LEU A 377 24.96 -12.64 1.13
C LEU A 377 25.88 -13.35 2.12
N THR A 378 26.06 -14.66 1.95
CA THR A 378 27.18 -15.34 2.60
C THR A 378 28.48 -14.85 1.99
N VAL A 379 29.58 -15.09 2.70
CA VAL A 379 30.91 -14.86 2.14
C VAL A 379 31.06 -15.58 0.80
N ARG A 380 30.62 -16.84 0.70
CA ARG A 380 30.62 -17.62 -0.55
C ARG A 380 29.81 -16.95 -1.66
N GLN A 381 28.62 -16.44 -1.38
CA GLN A 381 27.80 -15.78 -2.39
C GLN A 381 28.43 -14.46 -2.85
N THR A 382 28.97 -13.68 -1.90
CA THR A 382 29.70 -12.44 -2.21
C THR A 382 30.90 -12.73 -3.10
N LEU A 383 31.68 -13.77 -2.80
CA LEU A 383 32.78 -14.21 -3.65
C LEU A 383 32.28 -14.65 -5.03
N THR A 384 31.17 -15.39 -5.11
CA THR A 384 30.56 -15.83 -6.37
C THR A 384 30.14 -14.64 -7.24
N VAL A 385 29.51 -13.63 -6.64
CA VAL A 385 29.13 -12.36 -7.29
C VAL A 385 30.35 -11.64 -7.87
N LEU A 386 31.48 -11.69 -7.16
CA LEU A 386 32.74 -11.08 -7.56
C LEU A 386 33.57 -11.99 -8.49
N ASP A 387 33.01 -13.11 -8.95
CA ASP A 387 33.68 -14.13 -9.78
C ASP A 387 34.99 -14.64 -9.14
N LEU A 388 34.96 -14.83 -7.82
CA LEU A 388 36.03 -15.38 -6.99
C LEU A 388 35.61 -16.76 -6.44
N LYS A 389 36.50 -17.74 -6.53
CA LYS A 389 36.31 -19.06 -5.92
C LYS A 389 36.78 -19.02 -4.46
N ALA A 390 36.11 -19.78 -3.60
CA ALA A 390 36.47 -19.92 -2.19
C ALA A 390 37.95 -20.29 -1.96
N GLY A 391 38.51 -21.17 -2.79
CA GLY A 391 39.92 -21.58 -2.69
C GLY A 391 40.93 -20.47 -3.01
N GLU A 392 40.49 -19.39 -3.65
CA GLU A 392 41.33 -18.24 -4.00
C GLU A 392 41.40 -17.22 -2.86
N VAL A 393 40.55 -17.35 -1.83
CA VAL A 393 40.57 -16.49 -0.64
C VAL A 393 40.71 -17.32 0.64
N PRO A 394 41.90 -17.92 0.91
CA PRO A 394 42.09 -18.83 2.05
C PRO A 394 41.77 -18.22 3.41
N GLY A 395 41.97 -16.89 3.56
CA GLY A 395 41.69 -16.15 4.79
C GLY A 395 40.21 -16.07 5.18
N LEU A 396 39.30 -16.52 4.29
CA LEU A 396 37.86 -16.57 4.52
C LEU A 396 37.30 -18.01 4.51
N ALA A 397 38.16 -19.03 4.50
CA ALA A 397 37.74 -20.43 4.33
C ALA A 397 36.82 -20.93 5.46
N ALA A 398 36.98 -20.42 6.68
CA ALA A 398 36.16 -20.79 7.83
C ALA A 398 34.79 -20.06 7.83
N GLU A 399 34.67 -18.96 7.09
CA GLU A 399 33.53 -18.06 7.10
C GLU A 399 32.67 -18.18 5.84
N LEU A 400 33.01 -19.06 4.89
CA LEU A 400 32.35 -19.17 3.58
C LEU A 400 30.81 -19.23 3.67
N ASP A 401 30.28 -19.98 4.63
CA ASP A 401 28.83 -20.17 4.80
C ASP A 401 28.24 -19.22 5.86
N THR A 402 29.03 -18.26 6.34
CA THR A 402 28.59 -17.21 7.27
C THR A 402 27.99 -16.05 6.50
N VAL A 403 26.86 -15.55 6.99
CA VAL A 403 26.16 -14.39 6.45
C VAL A 403 26.93 -13.12 6.81
N ILE A 404 27.06 -12.18 5.87
CA ILE A 404 27.61 -10.85 6.14
C ILE A 404 26.50 -10.00 6.76
N ASP A 405 26.21 -10.26 8.04
CA ASP A 405 25.15 -9.59 8.81
C ASP A 405 25.69 -8.58 9.82
N ASN A 406 27.00 -8.58 10.09
CA ASN A 406 27.65 -7.69 11.05
C ASN A 406 28.92 -7.03 10.46
N GLY A 407 29.35 -5.93 11.10
CA GLY A 407 30.48 -5.13 10.65
C GLY A 407 31.81 -5.87 10.66
N GLU A 408 32.03 -6.80 11.61
CA GLU A 408 33.31 -7.50 11.74
C GLU A 408 33.56 -8.45 10.56
N ILE A 409 32.55 -9.20 10.14
CA ILE A 409 32.64 -10.06 8.95
C ILE A 409 32.80 -9.20 7.69
N ALA A 410 32.05 -8.10 7.57
CA ALA A 410 32.18 -7.18 6.43
C ALA A 410 33.59 -6.60 6.32
N ASP A 411 34.19 -6.18 7.45
CA ASP A 411 35.57 -5.69 7.53
C ASP A 411 36.57 -6.79 7.15
N LYS A 412 36.35 -8.02 7.63
CA LYS A 412 37.22 -9.16 7.31
C LYS A 412 37.20 -9.51 5.83
N VAL A 413 36.02 -9.54 5.21
CA VAL A 413 35.84 -9.78 3.77
C VAL A 413 36.49 -8.66 2.97
N THR A 414 36.20 -7.40 3.32
CA THR A 414 36.78 -6.22 2.66
C THR A 414 38.31 -6.26 2.70
N ARG A 415 38.88 -6.52 3.87
CA ARG A 415 40.33 -6.61 4.05
C ARG A 415 40.96 -7.71 3.21
N ALA A 416 40.34 -8.90 3.19
CA ALA A 416 40.82 -10.01 2.38
C ALA A 416 40.85 -9.65 0.89
N LEU A 417 39.80 -8.98 0.38
CA LEU A 417 39.68 -8.57 -1.01
C LEU A 417 40.62 -7.41 -1.38
N THR A 418 40.86 -6.49 -0.45
CA THR A 418 41.61 -5.25 -0.73
C THR A 418 43.08 -5.36 -0.38
N GLU A 419 43.50 -5.93 0.75
CA GLU A 419 44.93 -5.97 1.15
C GLU A 419 45.77 -6.97 0.36
N THR A 420 45.12 -7.95 -0.29
CA THR A 420 45.79 -9.00 -1.04
C THR A 420 45.96 -8.61 -2.52
N PRO A 421 47.18 -8.37 -3.05
CA PRO A 421 47.37 -7.77 -4.37
C PRO A 421 46.74 -8.55 -5.53
N HIS A 422 46.84 -9.89 -5.52
CA HIS A 422 46.26 -10.72 -6.58
C HIS A 422 44.72 -10.72 -6.55
N LEU A 423 44.10 -10.63 -5.38
CA LEU A 423 42.64 -10.54 -5.23
C LEU A 423 42.12 -9.16 -5.62
N ARG A 424 42.83 -8.10 -5.25
CA ARG A 424 42.52 -6.73 -5.71
C ARG A 424 42.57 -6.63 -7.23
N ASN A 425 43.58 -7.24 -7.86
CA ASN A 425 43.67 -7.29 -9.32
C ASN A 425 42.49 -8.06 -9.94
N ARG A 426 42.11 -9.21 -9.38
CA ARG A 426 40.95 -9.97 -9.87
C ARG A 426 39.64 -9.24 -9.70
N LEU A 427 39.41 -8.62 -8.55
CA LEU A 427 38.26 -7.76 -8.31
C LEU A 427 38.17 -6.65 -9.38
N THR A 428 39.31 -6.02 -9.69
CA THR A 428 39.39 -4.99 -10.73
C THR A 428 39.01 -5.54 -12.11
N VAL A 429 39.45 -6.76 -12.46
CA VAL A 429 39.08 -7.43 -13.71
C VAL A 429 37.58 -7.71 -13.75
N THR A 430 37.00 -8.29 -12.70
CA THR A 430 35.56 -8.59 -12.62
C THR A 430 34.71 -7.33 -12.76
N VAL A 431 35.03 -6.28 -11.99
CA VAL A 431 34.31 -5.00 -12.00
C VAL A 431 34.40 -4.34 -13.38
N THR A 432 35.58 -4.37 -14.01
CA THR A 432 35.78 -3.80 -15.36
C THR A 432 34.98 -4.56 -16.41
N ALA A 433 35.01 -5.90 -16.38
CA ALA A 433 34.23 -6.73 -17.30
C ALA A 433 32.72 -6.52 -17.12
N ALA A 434 32.22 -6.45 -15.87
CA ALA A 434 30.82 -6.14 -15.59
C ALA A 434 30.41 -4.77 -16.13
N ARG A 435 31.26 -3.75 -15.98
CA ARG A 435 31.04 -2.41 -16.53
C ARG A 435 31.00 -2.40 -18.05
N GLU A 436 31.94 -3.06 -18.71
CA GLU A 436 31.99 -3.14 -20.18
C GLU A 436 30.75 -3.83 -20.76
N ARG A 437 30.27 -4.91 -20.11
CA ARG A 437 29.05 -5.60 -20.54
C ARG A 437 27.79 -4.77 -20.31
N LEU A 438 27.68 -4.07 -19.18
CA LEU A 438 26.59 -3.11 -18.95
C LEU A 438 26.56 -2.03 -20.03
N ILE A 439 27.71 -1.42 -20.33
CA ILE A 439 27.80 -0.37 -21.36
C ILE A 439 27.46 -0.91 -22.74
N ARG A 440 27.90 -2.12 -23.08
CA ARG A 440 27.51 -2.80 -24.32
C ARG A 440 26.00 -2.94 -24.41
N SER A 441 25.37 -3.49 -23.38
CA SER A 441 23.91 -3.64 -23.33
C SER A 441 23.16 -2.30 -23.50
N LEU A 442 23.66 -1.22 -22.88
CA LEU A 442 23.08 0.12 -23.05
C LEU A 442 23.27 0.68 -24.47
N ARG A 443 24.39 0.39 -25.15
CA ARG A 443 24.56 0.77 -26.56
C ARG A 443 23.64 -0.02 -27.46
N ASP A 444 23.54 -1.34 -27.25
CA ASP A 444 22.71 -2.22 -28.07
C ASP A 444 21.22 -1.88 -27.93
N ALA A 445 20.80 -1.42 -26.74
CA ALA A 445 19.45 -0.89 -26.52
C ALA A 445 19.21 0.48 -27.18
N GLY A 446 20.26 1.21 -27.55
CA GLY A 446 20.20 2.58 -28.08
C GLY A 446 20.14 3.67 -26.99
N ALA A 447 20.37 3.33 -25.72
CA ALA A 447 20.29 4.25 -24.58
C ALA A 447 21.43 5.28 -24.53
N LEU A 448 22.51 5.04 -25.28
CA LEU A 448 23.68 5.92 -25.35
C LEU A 448 23.81 6.65 -26.70
N GLU A 449 22.80 6.57 -27.57
CA GLU A 449 22.81 7.23 -28.89
C GLU A 449 22.34 8.70 -28.83
N GLY A 450 21.52 9.04 -27.84
CA GLY A 450 20.95 10.37 -27.66
C GLY A 450 21.84 11.30 -26.84
N PRO A 451 21.53 12.62 -26.83
CA PRO A 451 22.22 13.59 -25.98
C PRO A 451 21.90 13.42 -24.49
N ASP A 452 20.78 12.76 -24.17
CA ASP A 452 20.26 12.61 -22.81
C ASP A 452 19.91 11.15 -22.51
N LEU A 453 20.08 10.75 -21.25
CA LEU A 453 19.65 9.46 -20.69
C LEU A 453 18.71 9.71 -19.53
N THR A 454 17.41 9.77 -19.80
CA THR A 454 16.39 10.00 -18.76
C THR A 454 15.76 8.68 -18.34
N LEU A 455 16.01 8.31 -17.08
CA LEU A 455 15.43 7.13 -16.44
C LEU A 455 14.04 7.45 -15.89
N VAL A 456 13.12 6.48 -15.97
CA VAL A 456 11.80 6.54 -15.32
C VAL A 456 11.61 5.32 -14.44
N ASP A 457 11.35 5.54 -13.15
CA ASP A 457 11.25 4.49 -12.13
C ASP A 457 10.25 4.94 -11.04
N LEU A 458 9.85 4.07 -10.12
CA LEU A 458 8.99 4.44 -9.00
C LEU A 458 9.75 5.28 -7.96
N GLY A 459 10.99 4.92 -7.64
CA GLY A 459 11.78 5.58 -6.59
C GLY A 459 12.74 4.64 -5.85
N TRP A 460 13.18 4.94 -4.63
CA TRP A 460 12.97 6.19 -3.86
C TRP A 460 14.28 6.97 -3.68
N GLY A 461 15.41 6.27 -3.56
CA GLY A 461 16.71 6.87 -3.24
C GLY A 461 17.63 7.11 -4.45
N GLY A 462 17.17 6.88 -5.68
CA GLY A 462 17.94 7.10 -6.92
C GLY A 462 19.25 6.31 -7.04
N THR A 463 19.34 5.13 -6.41
CA THR A 463 20.59 4.33 -6.38
C THR A 463 21.05 3.93 -7.78
N ILE A 464 20.14 3.44 -8.63
CA ILE A 464 20.46 3.02 -10.01
C ILE A 464 21.05 4.20 -10.79
N GLN A 465 20.39 5.36 -10.76
CA GLN A 465 20.85 6.57 -11.43
C GLN A 465 22.25 6.99 -10.96
N LEU A 466 22.47 7.05 -9.64
CA LEU A 466 23.76 7.44 -9.08
C LEU A 466 24.89 6.49 -9.50
N GLN A 467 24.65 5.17 -9.41
CA GLN A 467 25.67 4.18 -9.75
C GLN A 467 25.92 4.10 -11.25
N LEU A 468 24.88 4.31 -12.07
CA LEU A 468 25.02 4.43 -13.51
C LEU A 468 25.86 5.65 -13.91
N ALA A 469 25.60 6.82 -13.30
CA ALA A 469 26.41 8.01 -13.53
C ALA A 469 27.90 7.78 -13.22
N ARG A 470 28.19 7.06 -12.13
CA ARG A 470 29.57 6.65 -11.78
C ARG A 470 30.17 5.71 -12.82
N ALA A 471 29.43 4.69 -13.24
CA ALA A 471 29.88 3.74 -14.26
C ALA A 471 30.20 4.43 -15.59
N LEU A 472 29.33 5.34 -16.05
CA LEU A 472 29.52 6.14 -17.27
C LEU A 472 30.75 7.05 -17.16
N LYS A 473 30.92 7.73 -16.02
CA LYS A 473 32.09 8.58 -15.75
C LYS A 473 33.39 7.79 -15.79
N ILE A 474 33.45 6.62 -15.14
CA ILE A 474 34.65 5.76 -15.16
C ILE A 474 34.96 5.30 -16.58
N ALA A 475 33.93 4.99 -17.37
CA ALA A 475 34.06 4.60 -18.78
C ALA A 475 34.31 5.79 -19.74
N LYS A 476 34.43 7.02 -19.21
CA LYS A 476 34.66 8.25 -19.98
C LYS A 476 33.56 8.52 -21.03
N ILE A 477 32.32 8.20 -20.67
CA ILE A 477 31.14 8.56 -21.46
C ILE A 477 30.58 9.85 -20.88
N ASP A 478 30.60 10.92 -21.68
CA ASP A 478 30.14 12.26 -21.29
C ASP A 478 28.61 12.37 -21.39
N LEU A 479 27.93 11.64 -20.50
CA LEU A 479 26.47 11.56 -20.42
C LEU A 479 26.05 11.48 -18.96
N ALA A 480 25.28 12.46 -18.50
CA ALA A 480 24.74 12.48 -17.14
C ALA A 480 23.30 11.96 -17.15
N PRO A 481 22.99 10.85 -16.45
CA PRO A 481 21.63 10.35 -16.42
C PRO A 481 20.72 11.28 -15.60
N ALA A 482 19.54 11.57 -16.13
CA ALA A 482 18.44 12.20 -15.41
C ALA A 482 17.44 11.14 -14.89
N GLY A 483 16.60 11.50 -13.94
CA GLY A 483 15.60 10.60 -13.37
C GLY A 483 14.26 11.29 -13.12
N LEU A 484 13.17 10.62 -13.51
CA LEU A 484 11.79 10.99 -13.21
C LEU A 484 11.15 9.86 -12.38
N TYR A 485 10.66 10.21 -11.19
CA TYR A 485 10.25 9.23 -10.18
C TYR A 485 8.82 9.45 -9.71
N LEU A 486 8.09 8.38 -9.35
CA LEU A 486 6.80 8.51 -8.68
C LEU A 486 6.96 9.31 -7.39
N ALA A 487 7.95 8.95 -6.56
CA ALA A 487 8.46 9.82 -5.51
C ALA A 487 9.92 9.56 -5.16
N THR A 488 10.54 10.50 -4.45
CA THR A 488 11.89 10.35 -3.90
C THR A 488 11.92 10.72 -2.41
N ASP A 489 12.81 10.06 -1.67
CA ASP A 489 13.00 10.26 -0.22
C ASP A 489 14.32 10.95 0.11
N GLY A 490 14.65 11.13 1.38
CA GLY A 490 15.90 11.76 1.81
C GLY A 490 17.17 11.06 1.30
N ARG A 491 17.13 9.77 0.95
CA ARG A 491 18.28 9.06 0.36
C ARG A 491 18.60 9.56 -1.05
N SER A 492 17.72 10.33 -1.69
CA SER A 492 18.00 10.97 -2.98
C SER A 492 18.92 12.20 -2.86
N GLU A 493 19.20 12.71 -1.65
CA GLU A 493 20.15 13.83 -1.43
C GLU A 493 21.51 13.61 -2.09
N ARG A 494 22.04 12.38 -2.03
CA ARG A 494 23.30 12.00 -2.70
C ARG A 494 23.26 12.13 -4.23
N VAL A 495 22.09 12.05 -4.85
CA VAL A 495 21.91 12.23 -6.29
C VAL A 495 22.04 13.72 -6.63
N TYR A 496 21.37 14.58 -5.86
CA TYR A 496 21.47 16.03 -5.99
C TYR A 496 22.87 16.56 -5.72
N LEU A 497 23.52 16.07 -4.65
CA LEU A 497 24.90 16.43 -4.31
C LEU A 497 25.91 15.96 -5.36
N ALA A 498 25.58 14.93 -6.15
CA ALA A 498 26.36 14.51 -7.31
C ALA A 498 26.12 15.37 -8.56
N GLY A 499 25.26 16.39 -8.50
CA GLY A 499 24.91 17.27 -9.61
C GLY A 499 23.95 16.64 -10.63
N LEU A 500 23.29 15.53 -10.29
CA LEU A 500 22.37 14.84 -11.18
C LEU A 500 20.93 15.35 -11.01
N ARG A 501 20.17 15.40 -12.11
CA ARG A 501 18.75 15.78 -12.12
C ARG A 501 17.88 14.60 -11.69
N ALA A 502 17.12 14.74 -10.62
CA ALA A 502 16.15 13.76 -10.16
C ALA A 502 14.85 14.44 -9.70
N GLU A 503 13.74 14.24 -10.40
CA GLU A 503 12.46 14.87 -10.07
C GLU A 503 11.46 13.82 -9.58
N GLY A 504 10.69 14.15 -8.55
CA GLY A 504 9.61 13.31 -8.03
C GLY A 504 8.23 13.90 -8.29
N TYR A 505 7.27 13.06 -8.68
CA TYR A 505 5.90 13.50 -8.99
C TYR A 505 5.09 13.85 -7.73
N LEU A 506 4.96 12.89 -6.80
CA LEU A 506 4.16 13.02 -5.59
C LEU A 506 4.98 13.55 -4.40
N ALA A 507 6.24 13.14 -4.28
CA ALA A 507 7.20 13.71 -3.34
C ALA A 507 8.60 13.80 -3.93
N GLN A 508 9.33 14.84 -3.53
CA GLN A 508 10.69 15.10 -3.94
C GLN A 508 11.59 15.29 -2.71
N ALA A 509 12.73 14.59 -2.66
CA ALA A 509 13.69 14.66 -1.57
C ALA A 509 13.06 14.46 -0.17
N GLY A 510 12.04 13.61 -0.07
CA GLY A 510 11.31 13.39 1.18
C GLY A 510 10.20 14.39 1.49
N HIS A 511 9.84 15.29 0.58
CA HIS A 511 8.77 16.28 0.78
C HIS A 511 7.60 16.08 -0.20
N PRO A 512 6.33 15.98 0.26
CA PRO A 512 5.89 16.07 1.65
C PRO A 512 6.29 14.88 2.53
N ALA A 513 6.62 15.15 3.80
CA ALA A 513 7.22 14.17 4.72
C ALA A 513 6.34 12.95 4.99
N ARG A 514 5.02 13.14 5.25
CA ARG A 514 4.09 12.04 5.48
C ARG A 514 4.03 11.10 4.28
N LEU A 515 3.87 11.66 3.07
CA LEU A 515 3.80 10.87 1.85
C LEU A 515 5.07 10.05 1.65
N ALA A 516 6.22 10.71 1.67
CA ALA A 516 7.50 10.04 1.46
C ALA A 516 7.73 8.95 2.52
N ALA A 517 7.46 9.24 3.80
CA ALA A 517 7.62 8.27 4.88
C ALA A 517 6.69 7.06 4.73
N THR A 518 5.41 7.27 4.42
CA THR A 518 4.43 6.17 4.26
C THR A 518 4.79 5.27 3.08
N VAL A 519 5.07 5.87 1.92
CA VAL A 519 5.35 5.08 0.70
C VAL A 519 6.69 4.37 0.81
N THR A 520 7.72 4.99 1.41
CA THR A 520 9.03 4.34 1.60
C THR A 520 9.05 3.34 2.76
N ARG A 521 8.06 3.38 3.66
CA ARG A 521 7.88 2.37 4.70
C ARG A 521 7.29 1.07 4.16
N SER A 522 6.46 1.14 3.12
CA SER A 522 5.78 -0.01 2.52
C SER A 522 5.86 0.00 0.98
N PRO A 523 7.05 0.11 0.38
CA PRO A 523 7.18 0.21 -1.08
C PRO A 523 6.84 -1.10 -1.80
N GLU A 524 6.91 -2.24 -1.11
CA GLU A 524 6.89 -3.56 -1.70
C GLU A 524 5.57 -3.88 -2.39
N ILE A 525 4.44 -3.38 -1.88
CA ILE A 525 3.15 -3.57 -2.55
C ILE A 525 3.10 -2.80 -3.87
N VAL A 526 3.54 -1.54 -3.88
CA VAL A 526 3.55 -0.72 -5.10
C VAL A 526 4.53 -1.31 -6.12
N GLU A 527 5.74 -1.68 -5.70
CA GLU A 527 6.74 -2.31 -6.56
C GLU A 527 6.24 -3.66 -7.12
N GLN A 528 5.73 -4.57 -6.28
CA GLN A 528 5.26 -5.88 -6.74
C GLN A 528 4.05 -5.81 -7.69
N SER A 529 3.16 -4.84 -7.49
CA SER A 529 2.04 -4.60 -8.40
C SER A 529 2.50 -4.16 -9.79
N ILE A 530 3.63 -3.48 -9.92
CA ILE A 530 4.14 -2.97 -11.21
C ILE A 530 5.18 -3.90 -11.85
N ASN A 531 5.84 -4.73 -11.04
CA ASN A 531 6.89 -5.63 -11.50
C ASN A 531 6.42 -6.59 -12.61
N ALA A 532 7.21 -6.69 -13.66
CA ALA A 532 7.20 -7.77 -14.62
C ALA A 532 7.42 -9.12 -13.93
N LEU A 533 6.92 -10.17 -14.56
CA LEU A 533 6.96 -11.53 -14.05
C LEU A 533 8.24 -12.24 -14.49
N CYS A 534 9.38 -11.58 -14.24
CA CYS A 534 10.71 -12.08 -14.56
C CYS A 534 11.65 -11.93 -13.37
N GLY A 535 12.73 -12.72 -13.36
CA GLY A 535 13.73 -12.67 -12.30
C GLY A 535 14.57 -11.39 -12.36
N SER A 536 15.15 -11.02 -11.22
CA SER A 536 16.04 -9.86 -11.12
C SER A 536 17.26 -9.99 -12.03
N LEU A 537 17.66 -8.89 -12.68
CA LEU A 537 18.89 -8.83 -13.48
C LEU A 537 20.11 -8.96 -12.56
N ILE A 538 20.87 -10.04 -12.75
CA ILE A 538 22.08 -10.35 -11.98
C ILE A 538 23.38 -10.13 -12.78
N GLY A 539 23.30 -9.91 -14.09
CA GLY A 539 24.46 -9.61 -14.91
C GLY A 539 24.17 -9.64 -16.40
N PHE A 540 25.23 -9.64 -17.19
CA PHE A 540 25.18 -9.73 -18.64
C PHE A 540 26.14 -10.79 -19.17
N THR A 541 25.75 -11.45 -20.27
CA THR A 541 26.62 -12.32 -21.05
C THR A 541 27.70 -11.50 -21.75
N GLU A 542 28.69 -12.17 -22.35
CA GLU A 542 29.71 -11.48 -23.15
C GLU A 542 29.08 -10.71 -24.32
N ASP A 543 28.05 -11.25 -24.95
CA ASP A 543 27.34 -10.60 -26.05
C ASP A 543 26.36 -9.50 -25.61
N GLY A 544 26.29 -9.16 -24.32
CA GLY A 544 25.42 -8.09 -23.80
C GLY A 544 23.98 -8.51 -23.49
N GLY A 545 23.67 -9.80 -23.58
CA GLY A 545 22.36 -10.35 -23.21
C GLY A 545 22.14 -10.40 -21.69
N PRO A 546 20.91 -10.18 -21.19
CA PRO A 546 20.63 -10.16 -19.76
C PRO A 546 20.72 -11.56 -19.14
N ILE A 547 21.27 -11.63 -17.92
CA ILE A 547 21.25 -12.84 -17.08
C ILE A 547 20.31 -12.55 -15.91
N LEU A 548 19.28 -13.39 -15.76
CA LEU A 548 18.23 -13.22 -14.76
C LEU A 548 18.35 -14.26 -13.63
N GLY A 549 17.94 -13.87 -12.43
CA GLY A 549 17.72 -14.78 -11.30
C GLY A 549 16.49 -15.67 -11.51
N ALA A 550 16.28 -16.62 -10.60
CA ALA A 550 15.06 -17.43 -10.58
C ALA A 550 13.88 -16.58 -10.07
N THR A 551 12.67 -16.90 -10.52
CA THR A 551 11.42 -16.35 -9.95
C THR A 551 10.96 -17.24 -8.80
N VAL A 552 10.36 -16.62 -7.77
CA VAL A 552 9.93 -17.33 -6.55
C VAL A 552 8.41 -17.25 -6.32
N ASP A 553 7.71 -16.50 -7.16
CA ASP A 553 6.28 -16.23 -7.03
C ASP A 553 5.44 -17.51 -7.28
N SER A 554 4.34 -17.63 -6.55
CA SER A 554 3.37 -18.72 -6.78
C SER A 554 2.48 -18.38 -7.99
N PRO A 555 1.91 -19.40 -8.67
CA PRO A 555 0.94 -19.13 -9.75
C PRO A 555 -0.27 -18.29 -9.33
N SER A 556 -0.68 -18.36 -8.05
CA SER A 556 -1.77 -17.54 -7.53
C SER A 556 -1.36 -16.07 -7.38
N GLN A 557 -0.17 -15.81 -6.82
CA GLN A 557 0.37 -14.46 -6.69
C GLN A 557 0.62 -13.82 -8.07
N ASP A 558 1.10 -14.59 -9.04
CA ASP A 558 1.25 -14.12 -10.42
C ASP A 558 -0.10 -13.73 -11.05
N ALA A 559 -1.15 -14.53 -10.82
CA ALA A 559 -2.49 -14.20 -11.29
C ALA A 559 -3.01 -12.92 -10.63
N GLU A 560 -2.88 -12.81 -9.31
CA GLU A 560 -3.29 -11.61 -8.56
C GLU A 560 -2.52 -10.36 -9.02
N ARG A 561 -1.20 -10.46 -9.23
CA ARG A 561 -0.39 -9.35 -9.76
C ARG A 561 -0.82 -8.94 -11.16
N ARG A 562 -1.03 -9.89 -12.08
CA ARG A 562 -1.57 -9.60 -13.42
C ARG A 562 -2.91 -8.88 -13.33
N THR A 563 -3.81 -9.35 -12.46
CA THR A 563 -5.11 -8.71 -12.28
C THR A 563 -5.01 -7.29 -11.71
N VAL A 564 -4.05 -7.00 -10.82
CA VAL A 564 -3.74 -5.61 -10.43
C VAL A 564 -3.29 -4.79 -11.65
N GLN A 565 -2.39 -5.33 -12.48
CA GLN A 565 -1.87 -4.65 -13.67
C GLN A 565 -2.96 -4.38 -14.71
N ASP A 566 -3.83 -5.36 -14.95
CA ASP A 566 -5.00 -5.24 -15.83
C ASP A 566 -5.93 -4.14 -15.32
N GLY A 567 -6.17 -4.06 -14.00
CA GLY A 567 -6.95 -2.99 -13.39
C GLY A 567 -6.31 -1.60 -13.58
N ILE A 568 -4.98 -1.49 -13.47
CA ILE A 568 -4.24 -0.24 -13.72
C ILE A 568 -4.42 0.20 -15.18
N LEU A 569 -4.23 -0.72 -16.12
CA LEU A 569 -4.37 -0.48 -17.56
C LEU A 569 -5.82 -0.14 -17.93
N ALA A 570 -6.80 -0.81 -17.33
CA ALA A 570 -8.22 -0.54 -17.56
C ALA A 570 -8.62 0.87 -17.09
N PHE A 571 -8.09 1.33 -15.95
CA PHE A 571 -8.32 2.70 -15.50
C PHE A 571 -7.71 3.69 -16.50
N GLN A 572 -6.45 3.47 -16.89
CA GLN A 572 -5.78 4.36 -17.84
C GLN A 572 -6.48 4.39 -19.20
N ALA A 573 -6.94 3.25 -19.70
CA ALA A 573 -7.68 3.15 -20.95
C ALA A 573 -8.98 3.96 -20.89
N ASN A 574 -9.74 3.82 -19.79
CA ASN A 574 -10.95 4.61 -19.57
C ASN A 574 -10.63 6.11 -19.49
N TRP A 575 -9.61 6.51 -18.73
CA TRP A 575 -9.13 7.90 -18.66
C TRP A 575 -8.76 8.45 -20.06
N ASN A 576 -7.95 7.71 -20.81
CA ASN A 576 -7.47 8.10 -22.14
C ASN A 576 -8.62 8.22 -23.14
N ARG A 577 -9.67 7.39 -23.02
CA ARG A 577 -10.87 7.51 -23.86
C ARG A 577 -11.53 8.89 -23.71
N TYR A 578 -11.60 9.43 -22.49
CA TYR A 578 -12.10 10.78 -22.26
C TYR A 578 -11.11 11.86 -22.70
N VAL A 579 -9.80 11.64 -22.56
CA VAL A 579 -8.77 12.55 -23.08
C VAL A 579 -8.90 12.72 -24.60
N GLU A 580 -9.03 11.61 -25.33
CA GLU A 580 -9.14 11.58 -26.78
C GLU A 580 -10.45 12.19 -27.28
N ASN A 581 -11.57 11.87 -26.61
CA ASN A 581 -12.89 12.40 -26.95
C ASN A 581 -13.01 13.92 -26.70
N ALA A 582 -12.36 14.45 -25.66
CA ALA A 582 -12.50 15.86 -25.29
C ALA A 582 -11.64 16.83 -26.13
N GLU A 583 -10.97 16.38 -27.20
CA GLU A 583 -10.16 17.18 -28.12
C GLU A 583 -9.19 18.16 -27.42
N GLY A 584 -8.52 17.70 -26.35
CA GLY A 584 -7.55 18.50 -25.59
C GLY A 584 -8.13 19.36 -24.47
N THR A 585 -9.44 19.31 -24.23
CA THR A 585 -10.09 20.03 -23.11
C THR A 585 -10.19 19.19 -21.82
N TRP A 586 -9.90 17.89 -21.89
CA TRP A 586 -9.84 17.03 -20.70
C TRP A 586 -8.71 17.48 -19.76
N PRO A 587 -8.98 17.62 -18.45
CA PRO A 587 -7.99 18.14 -17.52
C PRO A 587 -6.77 17.22 -17.41
N ASP A 588 -5.61 17.81 -17.12
CA ASP A 588 -4.39 17.07 -16.82
C ASP A 588 -4.24 16.80 -15.32
N LEU A 589 -3.58 15.68 -14.96
CA LEU A 589 -3.21 15.35 -13.58
C LEU A 589 -1.82 15.88 -13.19
N VAL A 590 -1.22 16.73 -14.03
CA VAL A 590 0.21 17.08 -14.00
C VAL A 590 0.45 18.36 -13.22
N ARG A 591 -0.27 19.42 -13.59
CA ARG A 591 0.04 20.80 -13.16
C ARG A 591 -0.71 21.19 -11.89
N ARG A 592 -1.93 20.70 -11.73
CA ARG A 592 -2.80 21.09 -10.61
C ARG A 592 -2.35 20.44 -9.31
N ARG A 593 -2.22 21.26 -8.27
CA ARG A 593 -1.89 20.80 -6.92
C ARG A 593 -2.97 19.89 -6.35
N ALA A 594 -4.24 20.27 -6.54
CA ALA A 594 -5.41 19.49 -6.11
C ALA A 594 -5.40 18.05 -6.64
N ALA A 595 -5.07 17.85 -7.92
CA ALA A 595 -4.94 16.51 -8.51
C ALA A 595 -3.87 15.67 -7.79
N ARG A 596 -2.67 16.23 -7.61
CA ARG A 596 -1.56 15.54 -6.92
C ARG A 596 -1.88 15.24 -5.46
N GLU A 597 -2.52 16.16 -4.73
CA GLU A 597 -2.93 15.96 -3.33
C GLU A 597 -3.97 14.83 -3.22
N ARG A 598 -4.93 14.77 -4.15
CA ARG A 598 -5.93 13.71 -4.20
C ARG A 598 -5.33 12.34 -4.56
N LEU A 599 -4.46 12.26 -5.56
CA LEU A 599 -3.73 11.03 -5.90
C LEU A 599 -2.82 10.56 -4.75
N SER A 600 -2.16 11.50 -4.08
CA SER A 600 -1.39 11.23 -2.87
C SER A 600 -2.26 10.63 -1.77
N ARG A 601 -3.46 11.18 -1.57
CA ARG A 601 -4.42 10.71 -0.56
C ARG A 601 -4.91 9.30 -0.87
N ILE A 602 -5.22 9.00 -2.13
CA ILE A 602 -5.60 7.65 -2.60
C ILE A 602 -4.50 6.64 -2.22
N LEU A 603 -3.25 6.91 -2.58
CA LEU A 603 -2.12 6.02 -2.29
C LEU A 603 -1.85 5.88 -0.78
N ILE A 604 -1.73 7.00 -0.06
CA ILE A 604 -1.37 7.00 1.37
C ILE A 604 -2.46 6.31 2.20
N SER A 605 -3.74 6.56 1.91
CA SER A 605 -4.84 5.99 2.71
C SER A 605 -4.91 4.47 2.54
N ALA A 606 -4.62 3.96 1.34
CA ALA A 606 -4.48 2.52 1.11
C ALA A 606 -3.32 1.93 1.93
N LEU A 607 -2.15 2.58 1.94
CA LEU A 607 -0.97 2.10 2.67
C LEU A 607 -1.09 2.22 4.21
N GLU A 608 -1.75 3.25 4.74
CA GLU A 608 -1.89 3.46 6.19
C GLU A 608 -3.06 2.67 6.79
N SER A 609 -4.09 2.36 6.00
CA SER A 609 -5.33 1.74 6.47
C SER A 609 -5.94 0.79 5.44
N PRO A 610 -5.23 -0.31 5.08
CA PRO A 610 -5.77 -1.28 4.15
C PRO A 610 -7.05 -1.92 4.70
N THR A 611 -7.89 -2.42 3.81
CA THR A 611 -9.09 -3.18 4.19
C THR A 611 -8.70 -4.59 4.67
N SER A 612 -9.60 -5.27 5.37
CA SER A 612 -9.39 -6.66 5.80
C SER A 612 -9.23 -7.61 4.60
N GLU A 613 -9.87 -7.29 3.47
CA GLU A 613 -9.77 -8.07 2.25
C GLU A 613 -8.42 -7.86 1.54
N GLU A 614 -7.96 -6.61 1.46
CA GLU A 614 -6.61 -6.28 0.99
C GLU A 614 -5.55 -7.00 1.85
N ALA A 615 -5.74 -7.06 3.17
CA ALA A 615 -4.86 -7.80 4.08
C ALA A 615 -4.88 -9.32 3.85
N ALA A 616 -6.04 -9.90 3.54
CA ALA A 616 -6.18 -11.33 3.27
C ALA A 616 -5.48 -11.76 1.97
N VAL A 617 -5.49 -10.90 0.95
CA VAL A 617 -4.85 -11.17 -0.35
C VAL A 617 -3.35 -10.84 -0.26
N PHE A 618 -3.02 -9.57 -0.07
CA PHE A 618 -1.64 -9.09 -0.17
C PHE A 618 -0.76 -9.57 0.99
N GLY A 619 -1.34 -9.87 2.16
CA GLY A 619 -0.58 -10.41 3.29
C GLY A 619 0.17 -11.71 2.97
N ASN A 620 -0.33 -12.49 2.00
CA ASN A 620 0.26 -13.77 1.59
C ASN A 620 1.27 -13.65 0.43
N TRP A 621 1.45 -12.45 -0.15
CA TRP A 621 2.41 -12.25 -1.23
C TRP A 621 3.84 -12.46 -0.74
N LEU A 622 4.57 -13.29 -1.47
CA LEU A 622 5.99 -13.55 -1.24
C LEU A 622 6.82 -12.40 -1.78
N HIS A 623 7.79 -11.96 -0.98
CA HIS A 623 8.77 -10.95 -1.33
C HIS A 623 10.17 -11.54 -1.27
N GLU A 624 10.94 -11.33 -2.34
CA GLU A 624 12.37 -11.67 -2.42
C GLU A 624 13.22 -10.41 -2.20
N ASP A 625 14.14 -10.45 -1.23
CA ASP A 625 15.07 -9.35 -0.98
C ASP A 625 16.15 -9.33 -2.09
N ASN A 626 16.02 -8.37 -3.01
CA ASN A 626 16.78 -8.28 -4.24
C ASN A 626 18.23 -7.83 -4.04
N PHE A 627 19.10 -8.76 -3.64
CA PHE A 627 20.56 -8.62 -3.71
C PHE A 627 21.28 -9.96 -3.97
N GLY A 628 20.59 -10.96 -4.54
CA GLY A 628 21.12 -12.32 -4.71
C GLY A 628 20.93 -13.22 -3.48
N SER A 629 20.15 -12.76 -2.50
CA SER A 629 19.65 -13.57 -1.40
C SER A 629 18.55 -14.50 -1.90
N THR A 630 18.49 -15.73 -1.40
CA THR A 630 17.35 -16.65 -1.68
C THR A 630 16.31 -16.62 -0.55
N MET A 631 16.26 -15.53 0.24
CA MET A 631 15.32 -15.39 1.34
C MET A 631 13.99 -14.85 0.82
N VAL A 632 12.93 -15.61 1.08
CA VAL A 632 11.56 -15.30 0.67
C VAL A 632 10.75 -15.08 1.94
N THR A 633 10.01 -14.00 2.02
CA THR A 633 9.16 -13.68 3.18
C THR A 633 7.83 -13.11 2.71
N THR A 634 6.74 -13.43 3.38
CA THR A 634 5.43 -12.85 3.07
C THR A 634 5.36 -11.38 3.51
N LEU A 635 4.55 -10.54 2.84
CA LEU A 635 4.33 -9.15 3.28
C LEU A 635 3.85 -9.06 4.75
N LEU A 636 3.07 -10.06 5.18
CA LEU A 636 2.75 -10.33 6.58
C LEU A 636 3.44 -11.62 7.06
N PRO A 637 4.54 -11.55 7.84
CA PRO A 637 5.25 -12.74 8.28
C PRO A 637 4.42 -13.67 9.18
N GLU A 638 4.51 -14.98 8.92
CA GLU A 638 3.78 -16.03 9.65
C GLU A 638 3.96 -15.98 11.17
N ASP A 639 5.15 -15.63 11.65
CA ASP A 639 5.44 -15.55 13.09
C ASP A 639 4.75 -14.36 13.76
N LEU A 640 4.44 -13.29 13.02
CA LEU A 640 3.67 -12.16 13.55
C LEU A 640 2.18 -12.45 13.60
N LYS A 641 1.65 -13.41 12.83
CA LYS A 641 0.22 -13.78 12.86
C LYS A 641 -0.24 -14.19 14.27
N GLN A 642 0.62 -14.87 15.04
CA GLN A 642 0.32 -15.24 16.43
C GLN A 642 0.48 -14.07 17.43
N ALA A 643 1.22 -13.02 17.05
CA ALA A 643 1.45 -11.84 17.87
C ALA A 643 0.34 -10.79 17.74
N ILE A 644 -0.48 -10.82 16.68
CA ILE A 644 -1.51 -9.81 16.40
C ILE A 644 -2.39 -9.48 17.62
N PRO A 645 -2.91 -10.46 18.40
CA PRO A 645 -3.75 -10.16 19.56
C PRO A 645 -3.03 -9.42 20.69
N TYR A 646 -1.69 -9.41 20.69
CA TYR A 646 -0.81 -8.83 21.71
C TYR A 646 -0.22 -7.48 21.33
N LEU A 647 -0.34 -7.08 20.06
CA LEU A 647 0.19 -5.82 19.55
C LEU A 647 -0.69 -4.66 19.99
N SER A 648 -0.04 -3.59 20.45
CA SER A 648 -0.58 -2.24 20.47
C SER A 648 -0.36 -1.56 19.11
N LEU A 649 -1.11 -0.51 18.82
CA LEU A 649 -0.95 0.27 17.58
C LEU A 649 0.49 0.77 17.40
N ASN A 650 1.09 1.27 18.47
CA ASN A 650 2.44 1.85 18.42
C ASN A 650 3.53 0.76 18.36
N ASP A 651 3.20 -0.51 18.63
CA ASP A 651 4.14 -1.62 18.40
C ASP A 651 4.39 -1.84 16.90
N LEU A 652 3.46 -1.42 16.03
CA LEU A 652 3.63 -1.51 14.58
C LEU A 652 4.75 -0.61 14.05
N ASP A 653 5.01 0.52 14.70
CA ASP A 653 6.11 1.43 14.34
C ASP A 653 7.47 0.88 14.76
N ASP A 654 7.50 0.08 15.82
CA ASP A 654 8.71 -0.57 16.32
C ASP A 654 9.13 -1.74 15.42
N LEU A 655 8.25 -2.22 14.54
CA LEU A 655 8.57 -3.22 13.53
C LEU A 655 9.48 -2.60 12.45
N HIS A 656 10.67 -3.15 12.29
CA HIS A 656 11.55 -2.75 11.18
C HIS A 656 10.98 -3.23 9.84
N MET A 657 11.49 -2.68 8.72
CA MET A 657 11.08 -3.10 7.36
C MET A 657 11.20 -4.61 7.14
N ARG A 658 12.17 -5.26 7.80
CA ARG A 658 12.35 -6.73 7.78
C ARG A 658 11.39 -7.51 8.68
N ASP A 659 10.79 -6.85 9.67
CA ASP A 659 9.77 -7.48 10.52
C ASP A 659 8.42 -7.51 9.83
N SER A 660 8.10 -6.49 9.03
CA SER A 660 6.94 -6.47 8.15
C SER A 660 7.15 -5.38 7.10
N PHE A 661 6.97 -5.75 5.84
CA PHE A 661 7.04 -4.83 4.71
C PHE A 661 5.84 -3.89 4.68
N TRP A 662 4.68 -4.33 5.19
CA TRP A 662 3.48 -3.49 5.26
C TRP A 662 2.74 -3.66 6.61
N PRO A 663 3.19 -2.99 7.69
CA PRO A 663 2.66 -3.17 9.03
C PRO A 663 1.15 -2.90 9.17
N ALA A 664 0.60 -2.03 8.33
CA ALA A 664 -0.82 -1.72 8.34
C ALA A 664 -1.69 -2.94 7.97
N LEU A 665 -1.18 -3.93 7.22
CA LEU A 665 -1.88 -5.20 6.99
C LEU A 665 -2.04 -6.01 8.28
N ILE A 666 -1.08 -5.90 9.21
CA ILE A 666 -1.20 -6.53 10.55
C ILE A 666 -2.40 -5.95 11.27
N ALA A 667 -2.54 -4.63 11.26
CA ALA A 667 -3.69 -3.96 11.86
C ALA A 667 -5.00 -4.35 11.18
N ALA A 668 -5.05 -4.34 9.85
CA ALA A 668 -6.25 -4.69 9.10
C ALA A 668 -6.69 -6.16 9.25
N SER A 669 -5.77 -7.04 9.67
CA SER A 669 -6.07 -8.45 9.98
C SER A 669 -6.78 -8.65 11.32
N ASP A 670 -6.90 -7.62 12.17
CA ASP A 670 -7.64 -7.65 13.43
C ASP A 670 -8.64 -6.49 13.52
N SER A 671 -9.89 -6.80 13.88
CA SER A 671 -10.97 -5.81 13.90
C SER A 671 -10.70 -4.64 14.86
N GLY A 672 -10.12 -4.91 16.04
CA GLY A 672 -9.85 -3.91 17.08
C GLY A 672 -8.65 -3.05 16.71
N LEU A 673 -7.51 -3.69 16.41
CA LEU A 673 -6.28 -3.00 16.00
C LEU A 673 -6.49 -2.20 14.71
N GLY A 674 -7.22 -2.74 13.74
CA GLY A 674 -7.58 -2.07 12.49
C GLY A 674 -8.46 -0.83 12.72
N ALA A 675 -9.40 -0.87 13.67
CA ALA A 675 -10.19 0.31 14.03
C ALA A 675 -9.33 1.41 14.67
N LEU A 676 -8.39 1.05 15.56
CA LEU A 676 -7.45 2.00 16.15
C LEU A 676 -6.51 2.61 15.11
N ALA A 677 -5.98 1.79 14.19
CA ALA A 677 -5.13 2.25 13.10
C ALA A 677 -5.86 3.25 12.20
N ARG A 678 -7.10 2.95 11.81
CA ARG A 678 -7.95 3.89 11.05
C ARG A 678 -8.19 5.18 11.81
N ALA A 679 -8.51 5.12 13.10
CA ALA A 679 -8.75 6.33 13.90
C ALA A 679 -7.52 7.25 13.95
N VAL A 680 -6.31 6.69 14.08
CA VAL A 680 -5.06 7.47 14.05
C VAL A 680 -4.73 7.97 12.65
N ALA A 681 -4.84 7.14 11.61
CA ALA A 681 -4.67 7.56 10.22
C ALA A 681 -5.66 8.67 9.82
N HIS A 682 -6.84 8.67 10.45
CA HIS A 682 -7.90 9.68 10.29
C HIS A 682 -7.70 10.92 11.17
N GLY A 683 -6.70 10.94 12.05
CA GLY A 683 -6.44 12.05 12.99
C GLY A 683 -7.54 12.23 14.03
N GLN A 684 -8.38 11.20 14.26
CA GLN A 684 -9.44 11.21 15.27
C GLN A 684 -8.89 10.98 16.68
N ILE A 685 -7.76 10.26 16.78
CA ILE A 685 -7.05 9.97 18.02
C ILE A 685 -5.57 10.28 17.78
N ASP A 686 -4.94 10.96 18.74
CA ASP A 686 -3.50 11.14 18.73
C ASP A 686 -2.82 9.80 19.02
N LYS A 687 -1.78 9.47 18.25
CA LYS A 687 -1.05 8.22 18.40
C LYS A 687 -0.39 8.08 19.79
N ASP A 688 -0.02 9.20 20.40
CA ASP A 688 0.56 9.23 21.74
C ASP A 688 -0.44 8.83 22.83
N ALA A 689 -1.74 8.80 22.52
CA ALA A 689 -2.77 8.30 23.45
C ALA A 689 -2.63 6.80 23.76
N PHE A 690 -1.93 6.04 22.91
CA PHE A 690 -1.64 4.62 23.13
C PHE A 690 -0.33 4.38 23.87
N GLU A 691 0.38 5.44 24.27
CA GLU A 691 1.55 5.35 25.14
C GLU A 691 1.14 5.38 26.62
N PRO A 692 1.71 4.51 27.47
CA PRO A 692 1.42 4.52 28.89
C PRO A 692 1.90 5.82 29.54
N SER A 693 1.06 6.41 30.39
CA SER A 693 1.43 7.56 31.22
C SER A 693 2.39 7.14 32.33
N GLY A 694 3.61 7.69 32.35
CA GLY A 694 4.61 7.43 33.39
C GLY A 694 5.88 6.74 32.87
N GLU A 695 6.56 5.97 33.73
CA GLU A 695 7.77 5.24 33.33
C GLU A 695 7.44 4.12 32.35
N ALA A 696 8.15 4.09 31.22
CA ALA A 696 7.94 3.11 30.17
C ALA A 696 8.25 1.69 30.67
N PHE A 697 7.39 0.73 30.30
CA PHE A 697 7.70 -0.69 30.47
C PHE A 697 8.78 -1.04 29.43
N GLU A 698 9.90 -1.62 29.86
CA GLU A 698 11.01 -2.00 28.98
C GLU A 698 11.39 -3.46 29.23
N THR A 699 11.07 -4.34 28.29
CA THR A 699 11.67 -5.68 28.31
C THR A 699 13.16 -5.54 27.99
N ARG A 700 14.00 -6.20 28.78
CA ARG A 700 15.46 -6.15 28.64
C ARG A 700 16.02 -7.52 28.30
N LEU A 701 16.84 -7.56 27.26
CA LEU A 701 17.58 -8.74 26.84
C LEU A 701 19.07 -8.52 27.11
N ARG A 702 19.70 -9.49 27.77
CA ARG A 702 21.17 -9.63 27.83
C ARG A 702 21.51 -11.00 27.29
N TYR A 703 22.69 -11.14 26.70
CA TYR A 703 23.19 -12.43 26.24
C TYR A 703 24.50 -12.78 26.96
N ARG A 704 24.68 -14.06 27.24
CA ARG A 704 25.88 -14.63 27.85
C ARG A 704 26.67 -15.37 26.78
N THR A 705 27.97 -15.13 26.74
CA THR A 705 28.90 -15.66 25.74
C THR A 705 29.73 -16.82 26.29
N ALA A 706 30.53 -17.46 25.45
CA ALA A 706 31.34 -18.62 25.84
C ALA A 706 32.42 -18.31 26.90
N ASP A 707 32.78 -17.03 27.06
CA ASP A 707 33.67 -16.52 28.13
C ASP A 707 32.96 -16.34 29.50
N ASP A 708 31.69 -16.76 29.61
CA ASP A 708 30.85 -16.68 30.81
C ASP A 708 30.54 -15.24 31.27
N ARG A 709 30.61 -14.25 30.36
CA ARG A 709 30.26 -12.85 30.65
C ARG A 709 28.92 -12.47 30.05
N TRP A 710 28.20 -11.60 30.75
CA TRP A 710 26.94 -11.00 30.27
C TRP A 710 27.22 -9.68 29.57
N HIS A 711 26.76 -9.56 28.32
CA HIS A 711 27.05 -8.42 27.46
C HIS A 711 25.85 -7.49 27.29
N LYS A 712 25.96 -6.60 26.29
CA LYS A 712 25.08 -5.46 25.98
C LYS A 712 23.61 -5.72 26.31
N THR A 713 23.01 -4.79 27.04
CA THR A 713 21.56 -4.79 27.29
C THR A 713 20.85 -4.21 26.10
N ILE A 714 20.03 -5.01 25.44
CA ILE A 714 19.07 -4.58 24.42
C ILE A 714 17.74 -4.32 25.14
N ARG A 715 17.08 -3.22 24.80
CA ARG A 715 15.84 -2.79 25.45
C ARG A 715 14.77 -2.64 24.38
N GLN A 716 13.56 -3.08 24.70
CA GLN A 716 12.39 -2.90 23.86
C GLN A 716 11.27 -2.37 24.74
N ARG A 717 10.64 -1.29 24.30
CA ARG A 717 9.47 -0.73 24.96
C ARG A 717 8.30 -1.71 24.83
N VAL A 718 7.48 -1.80 25.87
CA VAL A 718 6.32 -2.68 25.96
C VAL A 718 5.08 -1.85 26.24
N ARG A 719 3.98 -2.23 25.60
CA ARG A 719 2.67 -1.60 25.77
C ARG A 719 1.66 -2.67 26.22
N ILE A 720 0.70 -2.25 27.03
CA ILE A 720 -0.48 -3.08 27.34
C ILE A 720 -1.55 -2.64 26.34
N ASN A 721 -1.94 -3.52 25.45
CA ASN A 721 -2.91 -3.22 24.41
C ASN A 721 -4.35 -3.27 24.94
N HIS A 722 -5.33 -3.06 24.05
CA HIS A 722 -6.75 -3.04 24.40
C HIS A 722 -7.29 -4.37 24.96
N ASN A 723 -6.58 -5.49 24.77
CA ASN A 723 -6.91 -6.80 25.33
C ASN A 723 -6.24 -7.07 26.69
N GLY A 724 -5.46 -6.13 27.22
CA GLY A 724 -4.64 -6.35 28.43
C GLY A 724 -3.40 -7.22 28.16
N LEU A 725 -2.99 -7.33 26.90
CA LEU A 725 -1.89 -8.16 26.43
C LEU A 725 -0.71 -7.29 25.98
N SER A 726 0.48 -7.89 25.94
CA SER A 726 1.74 -7.22 25.62
C SER A 726 2.60 -8.07 24.71
N PHE A 727 3.32 -7.39 23.82
CA PHE A 727 4.31 -7.99 22.93
C PHE A 727 5.67 -7.31 23.09
N ALA A 728 6.74 -8.08 22.92
CA ALA A 728 8.09 -7.55 22.80
C ALA A 728 8.89 -8.38 21.80
N ARG A 729 9.61 -7.71 20.91
CA ARG A 729 10.55 -8.32 19.97
C ARG A 729 11.93 -7.68 20.12
N LEU A 730 12.96 -8.49 20.37
CA LEU A 730 14.33 -8.03 20.60
C LEU A 730 15.30 -8.82 19.73
N ARG A 731 16.24 -8.13 19.08
CA ARG A 731 17.29 -8.73 18.26
C ARG A 731 18.65 -8.59 18.91
N PHE A 732 19.47 -9.64 18.83
CA PHE A 732 20.85 -9.64 19.29
C PHE A 732 21.78 -10.23 18.23
N GLU A 733 23.00 -9.70 18.19
CA GLU A 733 24.05 -10.11 17.26
C GLU A 733 25.34 -10.32 18.07
N HIS A 734 25.83 -11.56 18.16
CA HIS A 734 27.11 -11.90 18.78
C HIS A 734 27.55 -13.34 18.47
N HIS A 735 28.80 -13.54 18.03
CA HIS A 735 29.31 -14.78 17.43
C HIS A 735 29.34 -16.04 18.33
N ASP A 736 29.24 -15.90 19.65
CA ASP A 736 29.42 -16.97 20.63
C ASP A 736 28.37 -17.01 21.76
N THR A 737 27.13 -16.60 21.47
CA THR A 737 26.03 -16.56 22.46
C THR A 737 25.63 -17.97 22.94
N VAL A 738 25.53 -18.16 24.25
CA VAL A 738 25.14 -19.42 24.92
C VAL A 738 23.75 -19.33 25.54
N ASP A 739 23.49 -18.29 26.33
CA ASP A 739 22.22 -18.07 27.03
C ASP A 739 21.71 -16.64 26.85
N ILE A 740 20.41 -16.46 27.04
CA ILE A 740 19.75 -15.16 27.03
C ILE A 740 19.06 -14.93 28.36
N SER A 741 19.28 -13.77 28.96
CA SER A 741 18.57 -13.29 30.14
C SER A 741 17.49 -12.31 29.69
N LEU A 742 16.23 -12.61 30.00
CA LEU A 742 15.07 -11.79 29.66
C LEU A 742 14.40 -11.26 30.93
N ALA A 743 14.44 -9.94 31.11
CA ALA A 743 13.66 -9.24 32.12
C ALA A 743 12.35 -8.76 31.50
N ILE A 744 11.22 -9.37 31.89
CA ILE A 744 9.90 -9.13 31.30
C ILE A 744 8.97 -8.68 32.44
N PRO A 745 8.35 -7.49 32.41
CA PRO A 745 8.55 -6.37 31.47
C PRO A 745 9.65 -5.39 31.95
N GLY A 746 10.64 -5.86 32.73
CA GLY A 746 11.71 -5.01 33.27
C GLY A 746 11.29 -4.11 34.44
N ARG A 747 10.30 -4.55 35.23
CA ARG A 747 9.88 -3.96 36.51
C ARG A 747 9.14 -5.00 37.35
N PRO A 748 8.89 -4.74 38.65
CA PRO A 748 8.12 -5.65 39.48
C PRO A 748 6.71 -5.87 38.93
N ALA A 749 6.38 -7.14 38.70
CA ALA A 749 5.12 -7.56 38.11
C ALA A 749 4.90 -9.06 38.27
N ILE A 750 3.63 -9.46 38.26
CA ILE A 750 3.24 -10.83 37.95
C ILE A 750 3.00 -10.90 36.45
N VAL A 751 3.66 -11.84 35.79
CA VAL A 751 3.66 -11.98 34.35
C VAL A 751 3.16 -13.37 33.99
N ARG A 752 2.13 -13.42 33.15
CA ARG A 752 1.72 -14.64 32.46
C ARG A 752 2.39 -14.65 31.09
N VAL A 753 3.38 -15.51 30.90
CA VAL A 753 4.09 -15.63 29.62
C VAL A 753 3.32 -16.63 28.76
N ASP A 754 2.63 -16.16 27.73
CA ASP A 754 1.84 -17.05 26.88
C ASP A 754 2.74 -17.84 25.94
N TRP A 755 3.75 -17.19 25.36
CA TRP A 755 4.82 -17.87 24.64
C TRP A 755 6.09 -17.03 24.51
N ILE A 756 7.22 -17.72 24.33
CA ILE A 756 8.50 -17.15 23.89
C ILE A 756 8.94 -17.90 22.63
N GLU A 757 9.27 -17.17 21.58
CA GLU A 757 9.91 -17.72 20.39
C GLU A 757 11.31 -17.10 20.21
N ALA A 758 12.31 -17.94 19.98
CA ALA A 758 13.65 -17.53 19.62
C ALA A 758 14.01 -18.08 18.25
N LYS A 759 14.12 -17.20 17.25
CA LYS A 759 14.69 -17.50 15.93
C LYS A 759 16.19 -17.26 16.01
N VAL A 760 17.00 -18.31 15.96
CA VAL A 760 18.45 -18.21 16.20
C VAL A 760 19.26 -18.83 15.06
N ILE A 761 20.41 -18.23 14.75
CA ILE A 761 21.39 -18.79 13.82
C ILE A 761 22.44 -19.55 14.62
N ALA A 762 22.51 -20.87 14.42
CA ALA A 762 23.35 -21.76 15.21
C ALA A 762 24.55 -22.28 14.40
N GLY A 763 25.77 -22.03 14.90
CA GLY A 763 27.00 -22.70 14.45
C GLY A 763 27.43 -22.49 12.99
N GLY A 764 27.51 -21.24 12.50
CA GLY A 764 28.12 -20.90 11.20
C GLY A 764 27.41 -21.45 9.96
N ARG A 765 26.18 -21.96 10.12
CA ARG A 765 25.33 -22.46 9.04
C ARG A 765 24.09 -21.57 8.89
N ARG A 766 23.62 -21.41 7.66
CA ARG A 766 22.46 -20.60 7.25
C ARG A 766 21.12 -20.97 7.92
N GLN A 767 21.02 -22.14 8.57
CA GLN A 767 19.71 -22.64 9.00
C GLN A 767 19.26 -21.98 10.30
N GLU A 768 18.35 -21.01 10.16
CA GLU A 768 17.56 -20.48 11.26
C GLU A 768 16.89 -21.64 12.02
N ARG A 769 17.06 -21.67 13.34
CA ARG A 769 16.35 -22.58 14.23
C ARG A 769 15.33 -21.80 15.02
N VAL A 770 14.08 -22.22 14.91
CA VAL A 770 12.98 -21.70 15.72
C VAL A 770 12.88 -22.51 17.01
N LEU A 771 13.13 -21.87 18.14
CA LEU A 771 12.98 -22.44 19.48
C LEU A 771 11.74 -21.84 20.13
N ARG A 772 10.83 -22.67 20.63
CA ARG A 772 9.60 -22.21 21.30
C ARG A 772 9.54 -22.66 22.75
N TRP A 773 9.04 -21.79 23.61
CA TRP A 773 8.56 -22.07 24.96
C TRP A 773 7.11 -21.61 25.01
N ASP A 774 6.17 -22.52 24.77
CA ASP A 774 4.73 -22.26 24.68
C ASP A 774 3.90 -23.20 25.57
N LYS A 775 4.56 -24.16 26.24
CA LYS A 775 3.93 -25.08 27.18
C LYS A 775 4.41 -24.85 28.61
N PRO A 776 3.55 -25.08 29.62
CA PRO A 776 3.96 -25.00 31.02
C PRO A 776 5.23 -25.81 31.35
N GLU A 777 5.42 -26.96 30.72
CA GLU A 777 6.60 -27.80 30.96
C GLU A 777 7.92 -27.14 30.53
N ASP A 778 7.87 -26.27 29.51
CA ASP A 778 9.07 -25.62 28.95
C ASP A 778 9.69 -24.61 29.92
N PHE A 779 8.87 -24.04 30.81
CA PHE A 779 9.32 -23.09 31.83
C PHE A 779 9.88 -23.80 33.07
N ILE A 780 9.66 -25.11 33.21
CA ILE A 780 10.17 -25.89 34.33
C ILE A 780 11.68 -26.09 34.18
N GLY A 781 12.43 -25.73 35.22
CA GLY A 781 13.88 -25.96 35.26
C GLY A 781 14.73 -24.87 34.60
N LEU A 782 14.11 -23.81 34.06
CA LEU A 782 14.82 -22.59 33.69
C LEU A 782 15.46 -21.93 34.92
N HIS A 783 16.47 -21.09 34.69
CA HIS A 783 17.06 -20.28 35.74
C HIS A 783 16.27 -18.98 35.90
N TYR A 784 15.90 -18.68 37.15
CA TYR A 784 15.13 -17.51 37.53
C TYR A 784 16.01 -16.64 38.44
N ALA A 785 16.51 -15.53 37.91
CA ALA A 785 17.38 -14.59 38.61
C ALA A 785 16.51 -13.46 39.19
N GLU A 786 16.43 -13.36 40.51
CA GLU A 786 15.58 -12.37 41.21
C GLU A 786 14.09 -12.40 40.79
N CYS A 787 13.63 -13.54 40.28
CA CYS A 787 12.24 -13.82 39.96
C CYS A 787 11.85 -15.24 40.42
N ARG A 788 10.54 -15.52 40.45
CA ARG A 788 9.97 -16.77 40.98
C ARG A 788 8.97 -17.36 39.98
N TYR A 789 9.18 -18.62 39.60
CA TYR A 789 8.18 -19.38 38.86
C TYR A 789 7.04 -19.79 39.80
N LEU A 790 5.81 -19.35 39.50
CA LEU A 790 4.64 -19.59 40.34
C LEU A 790 3.90 -20.89 39.97
N GLY A 791 4.03 -21.35 38.72
CA GLY A 791 3.36 -22.54 38.18
C GLY A 791 2.65 -22.23 36.86
N GLY A 792 2.38 -23.26 36.04
CA GLY A 792 1.81 -23.07 34.71
C GLY A 792 2.74 -22.23 33.83
N ASN A 793 2.27 -21.06 33.42
CA ASN A 793 3.02 -20.06 32.69
C ASN A 793 3.15 -18.71 33.44
N LEU A 794 2.99 -18.74 34.77
CA LEU A 794 3.05 -17.57 35.64
C LEU A 794 4.42 -17.42 36.32
N MET A 795 4.92 -16.18 36.32
CA MET A 795 6.18 -15.77 36.91
C MET A 795 5.98 -14.48 37.72
N GLU A 796 6.68 -14.34 38.84
CA GLU A 796 6.74 -13.09 39.59
C GLU A 796 8.15 -12.51 39.49
N PHE A 797 8.24 -11.25 39.08
CA PHE A 797 9.47 -10.50 38.94
C PHE A 797 9.56 -9.50 40.09
N ASP A 798 10.65 -9.53 40.86
CA ASP A 798 10.78 -8.73 42.09
C ASP A 798 11.50 -7.39 41.86
N SER A 799 12.21 -7.22 40.73
CA SER A 799 13.00 -6.03 40.41
C SER A 799 13.02 -5.73 38.90
N PRO A 800 13.45 -4.52 38.48
CA PRO A 800 13.68 -4.19 37.06
C PRO A 800 14.78 -5.01 36.36
N HIS A 801 15.57 -5.76 37.12
CA HIS A 801 16.66 -6.59 36.62
C HIS A 801 16.37 -8.08 36.76
N ALA A 802 15.26 -8.43 37.42
CA ALA A 802 14.77 -9.78 37.53
C ALA A 802 14.55 -10.38 36.15
N ALA A 803 15.05 -11.60 35.93
CA ALA A 803 15.11 -12.17 34.61
C ALA A 803 15.01 -13.70 34.59
N VAL A 804 14.37 -14.24 33.56
CA VAL A 804 14.41 -15.66 33.22
C VAL A 804 15.53 -15.91 32.22
N TRP A 805 16.33 -16.95 32.41
CA TRP A 805 17.40 -17.31 31.48
C TRP A 805 16.97 -18.44 30.56
N LEU A 806 17.14 -18.21 29.26
CA LEU A 806 16.85 -19.15 28.19
C LEU A 806 18.15 -19.78 27.68
N PRO A 807 18.30 -21.11 27.76
CA PRO A 807 19.48 -21.80 27.28
C PRO A 807 19.44 -22.01 25.77
N VAL A 808 19.57 -20.92 25.00
CA VAL A 808 19.34 -20.89 23.55
C VAL A 808 20.27 -21.80 22.76
N ALA A 809 21.58 -21.81 23.06
CA ALA A 809 22.53 -22.68 22.34
C ALA A 809 22.25 -24.16 22.62
N ARG A 810 22.01 -24.51 23.89
CA ARG A 810 21.66 -25.87 24.31
C ARG A 810 20.36 -26.34 23.64
N ARG A 811 19.31 -25.52 23.62
CA ARG A 811 18.01 -25.84 23.01
C ARG A 811 18.11 -25.89 21.48
N ALA A 812 18.98 -25.08 20.88
CA ALA A 812 19.34 -25.17 19.47
C ALA A 812 20.23 -26.37 19.13
N GLY A 813 20.73 -27.14 20.10
CA GLY A 813 21.62 -28.27 19.85
C GLY A 813 22.99 -27.88 19.28
N ALA A 814 23.44 -26.65 19.57
CA ALA A 814 24.71 -26.09 19.12
C ALA A 814 25.56 -25.60 20.30
N PRO A 815 26.89 -25.51 20.15
CA PRO A 815 27.74 -24.95 21.20
C PRO A 815 27.48 -23.46 21.44
N VAL A 816 27.20 -22.71 20.36
CA VAL A 816 26.93 -21.28 20.38
C VAL A 816 25.94 -20.87 19.28
N VAL A 817 25.34 -19.70 19.47
CA VAL A 817 24.46 -18.98 18.54
C VAL A 817 25.14 -17.66 18.15
N SER A 818 25.12 -17.31 16.86
CA SER A 818 25.78 -16.10 16.35
C SER A 818 24.87 -14.86 16.35
N SER A 819 23.57 -15.06 16.25
CA SER A 819 22.57 -13.99 16.27
C SER A 819 21.18 -14.60 16.49
N GLY A 820 20.22 -13.77 16.86
CA GLY A 820 18.84 -14.20 16.94
C GLY A 820 17.85 -13.10 17.24
N GLN A 821 16.58 -13.45 17.07
CA GLN A 821 15.41 -12.64 17.37
C GLN A 821 14.57 -13.36 18.41
N ILE A 822 14.28 -12.67 19.52
CA ILE A 822 13.40 -13.15 20.58
C ILE A 822 12.08 -12.39 20.48
N SER A 823 10.98 -13.12 20.31
CA SER A 823 9.61 -12.60 20.37
C SER A 823 8.91 -13.17 21.60
N ILE A 824 8.18 -12.33 22.32
CA ILE A 824 7.57 -12.68 23.60
C ILE A 824 6.17 -12.10 23.63
N ALA A 825 5.19 -12.94 23.94
CA ALA A 825 3.80 -12.56 24.14
C ALA A 825 3.37 -12.90 25.56
N PHE A 826 2.79 -11.93 26.25
CA PHE A 826 2.53 -12.04 27.68
C PHE A 826 1.44 -11.09 28.16
N ALA A 827 0.87 -11.40 29.32
CA ALA A 827 0.02 -10.48 30.09
C ALA A 827 0.77 -10.02 31.34
N VAL A 828 0.60 -8.76 31.72
CA VAL A 828 1.27 -8.14 32.86
C VAL A 828 0.24 -7.67 33.88
N LEU A 829 0.47 -8.03 35.15
CA LEU A 829 -0.14 -7.39 36.30
C LEU A 829 0.95 -6.63 37.08
N PRO A 830 1.07 -5.29 36.89
CA PRO A 830 2.13 -4.51 37.53
C PRO A 830 2.05 -4.55 39.05
N GLN A 831 3.19 -4.65 39.72
CA GLN A 831 3.31 -4.51 41.17
C GLN A 831 3.96 -3.17 41.55
N THR A 832 3.81 -2.79 42.82
CA THR A 832 4.39 -1.55 43.37
C THR A 832 5.91 -1.65 43.45
N MET A 833 6.61 -0.58 43.05
CA MET A 833 8.09 -0.49 43.14
C MET A 833 8.62 -0.49 44.58
N THR A 834 7.75 -0.31 45.58
CA THR A 834 8.08 -0.25 47.01
C THR A 834 8.44 -1.62 47.61
N GLY A 835 8.23 -2.72 46.88
CA GLY A 835 8.49 -4.08 47.36
C GLY A 835 7.56 -4.54 48.50
N MET A 836 6.51 -3.78 48.82
CA MET A 836 5.57 -4.09 49.90
C MET A 836 4.39 -4.97 49.47
N ALA A 837 4.37 -5.44 48.22
CA ALA A 837 3.32 -6.34 47.74
C ALA A 837 3.49 -7.75 48.34
N PRO A 838 2.41 -8.38 48.84
CA PRO A 838 2.49 -9.74 49.36
C PRO A 838 2.84 -10.73 48.23
N HIS A 839 3.84 -11.55 48.49
CA HIS A 839 4.29 -12.61 47.59
C HIS A 839 3.22 -13.68 47.35
N LEU A 840 2.98 -14.02 46.09
CA LEU A 840 2.07 -15.12 45.76
C LEU A 840 2.64 -16.49 46.19
N PRO A 841 1.79 -17.44 46.63
CA PRO A 841 2.21 -18.80 46.93
C PRO A 841 2.55 -19.57 45.64
N VAL A 842 3.69 -20.27 45.65
CA VAL A 842 4.13 -21.13 44.54
C VAL A 842 3.36 -22.45 44.56
N ASP A 843 2.87 -22.92 43.42
CA ASP A 843 2.18 -24.21 43.32
C ASP A 843 3.06 -25.38 43.80
N ALA A 844 2.52 -26.17 44.73
CA ALA A 844 3.24 -27.25 45.40
C ALA A 844 3.64 -28.39 44.44
N ARG A 845 2.86 -28.61 43.36
CA ARG A 845 3.15 -29.63 42.34
C ARG A 845 4.26 -29.15 41.40
N SER A 846 4.18 -27.93 40.89
CA SER A 846 5.26 -27.29 40.11
C SER A 846 6.59 -27.27 40.87
N ARG A 847 6.57 -26.98 42.17
CA ARG A 847 7.77 -26.98 43.02
C ARG A 847 8.45 -28.35 43.13
N ARG A 848 7.69 -29.45 43.10
CA ARG A 848 8.25 -30.82 43.13
C ARG A 848 8.87 -31.20 41.78
N VAL A 849 8.23 -30.84 40.68
CA VAL A 849 8.72 -31.14 39.32
C VAL A 849 9.98 -30.33 39.01
N ALA A 850 9.99 -29.02 39.30
CA ALA A 850 11.18 -28.18 39.11
C ALA A 850 12.39 -28.69 39.90
N ARG A 851 12.19 -29.15 41.14
CA ARG A 851 13.26 -29.78 41.94
C ARG A 851 13.77 -31.08 41.32
N ALA A 852 12.90 -31.91 40.75
CA ALA A 852 13.28 -33.17 40.12
C ALA A 852 14.09 -32.95 38.82
N VAL A 853 13.72 -31.96 38.01
CA VAL A 853 14.43 -31.60 36.77
C VAL A 853 15.81 -31.00 37.05
N LEU A 854 15.91 -30.05 37.99
CA LEU A 854 17.20 -29.49 38.43
C LEU A 854 18.15 -30.58 38.97
N LEU A 855 17.59 -31.61 39.60
CA LEU A 855 18.34 -32.77 40.08
C LEU A 855 18.84 -33.64 38.94
N SER A 856 18.00 -33.92 37.93
CA SER A 856 18.43 -34.71 36.77
C SER A 856 19.50 -34.01 35.94
N ASP A 857 19.38 -32.69 35.77
CA ASP A 857 20.34 -31.91 34.98
C ASP A 857 21.69 -31.77 35.69
N ARG A 858 21.71 -31.53 37.01
CA ARG A 858 22.96 -31.60 37.79
C ARG A 858 23.64 -32.96 37.69
N LEU A 859 22.87 -34.05 37.70
CA LEU A 859 23.41 -35.40 37.57
C LEU A 859 23.95 -35.66 36.15
N ARG A 860 23.31 -35.12 35.10
CA ARG A 860 23.79 -35.19 33.70
C ARG A 860 25.05 -34.36 33.46
N ASP A 861 25.12 -33.13 33.96
CA ASP A 861 26.29 -32.26 33.82
C ASP A 861 27.51 -32.81 34.59
N GLN A 862 27.28 -33.43 35.75
CA GLN A 862 28.33 -34.13 36.49
C GLN A 862 28.76 -35.44 35.85
N TYR A 863 27.84 -36.18 35.22
CA TYR A 863 28.19 -37.36 34.43
C TYR A 863 29.10 -37.00 33.26
N ARG A 864 28.82 -35.89 32.56
CA ARG A 864 29.64 -35.41 31.44
C ARG A 864 31.01 -34.89 31.87
N SER A 865 31.12 -34.26 33.03
CA SER A 865 32.40 -33.67 33.50
C SER A 865 33.30 -34.64 34.27
N ALA A 866 32.74 -35.62 34.99
CA ALA A 866 33.51 -36.49 35.90
C ALA A 866 33.16 -38.00 35.78
N GLY A 867 32.37 -38.39 34.76
CA GLY A 867 31.95 -39.76 34.54
C GLY A 867 31.10 -40.34 35.68
N VAL A 868 30.97 -41.67 35.71
CA VAL A 868 30.15 -42.41 36.70
C VAL A 868 30.56 -42.10 38.15
N LYS A 869 31.84 -41.78 38.40
CA LYS A 869 32.36 -41.46 39.74
C LYS A 869 31.84 -40.11 40.27
N GLY A 870 31.65 -39.12 39.41
CA GLY A 870 31.09 -37.81 39.80
C GLY A 870 29.61 -37.88 40.22
N VAL A 871 28.83 -38.70 39.51
CA VAL A 871 27.41 -38.94 39.82
C VAL A 871 27.23 -39.64 41.17
N ALA A 872 28.09 -40.64 41.47
CA ALA A 872 28.06 -41.38 42.72
C ALA A 872 28.45 -40.52 43.95
N ALA A 873 29.40 -39.59 43.78
CA ALA A 873 29.83 -38.67 44.82
C ALA A 873 28.70 -37.72 45.25
N THR A 874 27.95 -37.19 44.28
CA THR A 874 26.87 -36.22 44.54
C THR A 874 25.60 -36.90 45.03
N ALA A 875 25.28 -38.09 44.53
CA ALA A 875 24.23 -38.92 45.11
C ALA A 875 24.52 -39.26 46.59
N SER A 876 25.79 -39.56 46.92
CA SER A 876 26.23 -39.81 48.31
C SER A 876 26.19 -38.56 49.19
N GLN A 877 26.58 -37.40 48.66
CA GLN A 877 26.50 -36.11 49.38
C GLN A 877 25.05 -35.70 49.67
N MET A 878 24.16 -35.97 48.73
CA MET A 878 22.72 -35.72 48.87
C MET A 878 22.04 -36.71 49.84
N ALA A 879 22.42 -37.98 49.82
CA ALA A 879 21.95 -38.97 50.79
C ALA A 879 22.40 -38.62 52.22
N ARG A 880 23.64 -38.16 52.38
CA ARG A 880 24.16 -37.68 53.68
C ARG A 880 23.42 -36.44 54.20
N ARG A 881 23.05 -35.48 53.33
CA ARG A 881 22.23 -34.33 53.72
C ARG A 881 20.78 -34.67 54.08
N LYS A 882 20.22 -35.77 53.53
CA LYS A 882 18.87 -36.24 53.87
C LYS A 882 18.81 -37.06 55.17
N LEU A 883 19.93 -37.66 55.59
CA LEU A 883 20.02 -38.53 56.77
C LEU A 883 20.55 -37.80 58.03
N GLY A 884 21.12 -36.60 57.89
CA GLY A 884 21.71 -35.82 58.99
C GLY A 884 20.82 -34.71 59.55
N GLY A 885 19.54 -34.99 59.82
CA GLY A 885 18.62 -34.03 60.43
C GLY A 885 17.94 -34.61 61.68
N GLY A 886 18.59 -34.49 62.83
CA GLY A 886 18.07 -34.96 64.13
C GLY A 886 18.86 -34.50 65.36
N ALA A 887 18.70 -33.21 65.70
CA ALA A 887 18.75 -32.54 67.02
C ALA A 887 20.04 -32.52 67.89
N PRO A 888 20.15 -31.57 68.85
CA PRO A 888 19.49 -30.24 68.97
C PRO A 888 20.34 -29.09 68.43
#